data_AF-A0A7Z9UQQ6-F1
#
_entry.id   AF-A0A7Z9UQQ6-F1
#
_cell.length_a   1.000
_cell.length_b   1.000
_cell.length_c   1.000
_cell.angle_alpha   90.00
_cell.angle_beta   90.00
_cell.angle_gamma   90.00
#
_symmetry.space_group_name_H-M   'P 1'
#
loop_
_entity.id
_entity.type
_entity.pdbx_description
1 polymer ?
#
loop_
_entity_poly.entity_id
_entity_poly.type
_entity_poly.pdbx_seq_one_letter_code
_entity_poly.pdbx_strand_id
1 'polypeptide(L)'
;MIEYLQKFQKNHTITNGLPSNDVRSIVVDSLNSIWAGTSKGLSQFDGVKWTLVAEIADISILYVDSNQDLWTVAGHRLFDKNYQIALEIPESIRTIAEDNRRQVWISGSNKIYYRMPDGTWHHFDKELTEYNIQGMAIDNDRRIWLATDNGLICCCDGEAVLFSQQNSGLPSNNLQCIEIDRHGHLWIGSDAGVIVFDRQTEWYLINGSKSGLPYEDVIKIRLGPYGQRWIGTTLGAILWDNGKWEYFHSKRWLPDDYVNAISIQDDSTAFIATSEGISQIEKRKYTLERKAEALEKIVLARHDRRGYITSCNLKIPGDLSSYMYQASDNDGLWTSLYVAAQSFRYAATGQPSAKELARRSMEAIIQLESITPIDGFPARAIIQKGEPVDKSHGEWHDTEDGLYEWKGDTSSDELDGHLFAYSIYYDLVADETEKKNIAEVVHRIMTYIVDNDFLLIDLDGQHTTWGVWSPRMLNGEWKLQRNLNSLEILSMLKTAHHITDDQKFHQAYLHLIHQHHYALNSIDQKLTAPDPTNHSDDELALVVYYPLLKYEKDPDLRSIYLLGFQQSWQIISAERNPLWNLAYGALTGNHYHHQQSIDSLQRIPMDLICWTVINSHRADIEIATEEPGVKEIQSVIPLPADERRMMKWNGNPYSLDYAGGGRAEEDPTIFLLPYWMGRYHGLI
;
A
#
# COMPACT_ATOMS: atom_id res chain seq x y z
N MET A 1 1.93 21.64 9.19
CA MET A 1 1.44 20.36 9.76
C MET A 1 0.36 19.84 8.82
N ILE A 2 0.62 18.71 8.16
CA ILE A 2 -0.34 18.10 7.21
C ILE A 2 -1.14 17.05 7.98
N GLU A 3 -2.42 17.33 8.22
CA GLU A 3 -3.37 16.40 8.86
C GLU A 3 -4.16 15.63 7.78
N TYR A 4 -4.39 14.33 8.04
CA TYR A 4 -5.19 13.46 7.16
C TYR A 4 -5.79 12.30 7.96
N LEU A 5 -6.63 11.48 7.30
CA LEU A 5 -7.19 10.26 7.88
C LEU A 5 -6.33 9.06 7.48
N GLN A 6 -5.55 8.53 8.43
CA GLN A 6 -4.79 7.30 8.24
C GLN A 6 -5.72 6.10 8.51
N LYS A 7 -5.69 5.14 7.59
CA LYS A 7 -6.43 3.89 7.73
C LYS A 7 -5.66 2.87 8.57
N PHE A 8 -6.39 2.17 9.42
CA PHE A 8 -5.95 1.06 10.24
C PHE A 8 -6.90 -0.11 10.09
N GLN A 9 -6.35 -1.30 10.28
CA GLN A 9 -7.04 -2.57 10.18
C GLN A 9 -6.83 -3.33 11.49
N LYS A 10 -7.90 -3.93 12.02
CA LYS A 10 -7.82 -4.89 13.11
C LYS A 10 -8.71 -6.10 12.82
N ASN A 11 -8.07 -7.26 12.68
CA ASN A 11 -8.79 -8.53 12.52
C ASN A 11 -9.29 -9.05 13.86
N HIS A 12 -10.51 -9.57 13.85
CA HIS A 12 -11.12 -10.28 14.95
C HIS A 12 -11.46 -11.71 14.51
N THR A 13 -10.92 -12.70 15.22
CA THR A 13 -11.09 -14.13 14.95
C THR A 13 -11.39 -14.87 16.26
N ILE A 14 -11.42 -16.20 16.25
CA ILE A 14 -11.50 -17.02 17.47
C ILE A 14 -10.41 -16.68 18.50
N THR A 15 -9.25 -16.16 18.07
CA THR A 15 -8.18 -15.74 18.98
C THR A 15 -8.56 -14.48 19.79
N ASN A 16 -9.55 -13.72 19.33
CA ASN A 16 -10.09 -12.53 19.98
C ASN A 16 -11.38 -12.81 20.77
N GLY A 17 -11.78 -14.08 20.90
CA GLY A 17 -12.95 -14.53 21.66
C GLY A 17 -14.21 -14.76 20.83
N LEU A 18 -14.15 -14.62 19.49
CA LEU A 18 -15.30 -14.99 18.64
C LEU A 18 -15.57 -16.50 18.81
N PRO A 19 -16.84 -16.92 18.86
CA PRO A 19 -17.16 -18.36 18.96
C PRO A 19 -16.83 -19.13 17.68
N SER A 20 -16.79 -18.47 16.51
CA SER A 20 -16.41 -19.04 15.21
C SER A 20 -15.85 -17.95 14.30
N ASN A 21 -14.97 -18.31 13.36
CA ASN A 21 -14.47 -17.42 12.32
C ASN A 21 -15.49 -17.21 11.18
N ASP A 22 -16.39 -18.17 10.95
CA ASP A 22 -17.48 -18.03 9.99
C ASP A 22 -18.52 -17.06 10.56
N VAL A 23 -18.34 -15.77 10.24
CA VAL A 23 -19.20 -14.67 10.66
C VAL A 23 -20.13 -14.30 9.52
N ARG A 24 -21.42 -14.54 9.71
CA ARG A 24 -22.45 -14.40 8.67
C ARG A 24 -23.21 -13.10 8.76
N SER A 25 -23.24 -12.48 9.93
CA SER A 25 -23.92 -11.22 10.15
C SER A 25 -23.25 -10.39 11.24
N ILE A 26 -23.25 -9.07 11.06
CA ILE A 26 -22.74 -8.10 12.03
C ILE A 26 -23.63 -6.87 12.05
N VAL A 27 -23.89 -6.34 13.24
CA VAL A 27 -24.66 -5.10 13.44
C VAL A 27 -24.06 -4.27 14.57
N VAL A 28 -24.16 -2.94 14.45
CA VAL A 28 -23.87 -1.98 15.52
C VAL A 28 -25.22 -1.38 15.92
N ASP A 29 -25.57 -1.45 17.20
CA ASP A 29 -26.78 -0.83 17.72
C ASP A 29 -26.56 0.66 18.07
N SER A 30 -27.64 1.39 18.40
CA SER A 30 -27.52 2.82 18.73
C SER A 30 -26.75 3.11 20.03
N LEU A 31 -26.52 2.09 20.86
CA LEU A 31 -25.69 2.17 22.06
C LEU A 31 -24.21 1.88 21.74
N ASN A 32 -23.85 1.76 20.45
CA ASN A 32 -22.54 1.38 19.94
C ASN A 32 -22.06 0.00 20.37
N SER A 33 -22.97 -0.88 20.82
CA SER A 33 -22.62 -2.29 21.01
C SER A 33 -22.56 -2.98 19.65
N ILE A 34 -21.54 -3.81 19.48
CA ILE A 34 -21.30 -4.52 18.23
C ILE A 34 -21.61 -5.99 18.46
N TRP A 35 -22.47 -6.55 17.60
CA TRP A 35 -22.96 -7.92 17.70
C TRP A 35 -22.57 -8.70 16.45
N ALA A 36 -22.08 -9.92 16.65
CA ALA A 36 -21.71 -10.83 15.57
C ALA A 36 -22.48 -12.15 15.67
N GLY A 37 -23.16 -12.48 14.58
CA GLY A 37 -23.83 -13.73 14.35
C GLY A 37 -22.89 -14.68 13.62
N THR A 38 -22.56 -15.79 14.24
CA THR A 38 -21.61 -16.77 13.71
C THR A 38 -22.27 -18.13 13.51
N SER A 39 -21.57 -19.07 12.87
CA SER A 39 -22.02 -20.46 12.81
C SER A 39 -22.19 -21.15 14.17
N LYS A 40 -21.58 -20.63 15.25
CA LYS A 40 -21.57 -21.26 16.59
C LYS A 40 -22.25 -20.44 17.69
N GLY A 41 -22.81 -19.28 17.39
CA GLY A 41 -23.44 -18.45 18.43
C GLY A 41 -23.47 -16.97 18.15
N LEU A 42 -24.24 -16.28 18.98
CA LEU A 42 -24.34 -14.83 19.05
C LEU A 42 -23.28 -14.31 20.02
N SER A 43 -22.46 -13.36 19.58
CA SER A 43 -21.45 -12.73 20.43
C SER A 43 -21.53 -11.22 20.40
N GLN A 44 -21.09 -10.59 21.48
CA GLN A 44 -21.02 -9.13 21.63
C GLN A 44 -19.56 -8.71 21.85
N PHE A 45 -19.16 -7.60 21.25
CA PHE A 45 -17.85 -6.99 21.44
C PHE A 45 -17.93 -5.84 22.45
N ASP A 46 -17.09 -5.88 23.47
CA ASP A 46 -17.02 -4.85 24.52
C ASP A 46 -15.98 -3.73 24.24
N GLY A 47 -15.42 -3.71 23.03
CA GLY A 47 -14.31 -2.83 22.64
C GLY A 47 -12.94 -3.49 22.80
N VAL A 48 -12.83 -4.59 23.54
CA VAL A 48 -11.59 -5.30 23.80
C VAL A 48 -11.64 -6.74 23.29
N LYS A 49 -12.69 -7.48 23.63
CA LYS A 49 -12.86 -8.90 23.29
C LYS A 49 -14.30 -9.23 22.91
N TRP A 50 -14.46 -10.35 22.22
CA TRP A 50 -15.77 -10.92 21.95
C TRP A 50 -16.18 -11.87 23.08
N THR A 51 -17.45 -11.79 23.48
CA THR A 51 -18.05 -12.68 24.48
C THR A 51 -19.27 -13.35 23.87
N LEU A 52 -19.34 -14.69 23.97
CA LEU A 52 -20.53 -15.45 23.60
C LEU A 52 -21.68 -15.08 24.54
N VAL A 53 -22.80 -14.65 23.96
CA VAL A 53 -23.99 -14.22 24.70
C VAL A 53 -25.11 -15.25 24.62
N ALA A 54 -25.24 -15.93 23.48
CA ALA A 54 -26.21 -17.01 23.32
C ALA A 54 -25.70 -18.11 22.37
N GLU A 55 -25.93 -19.37 22.75
CA GLU A 55 -25.62 -20.57 21.96
C GLU A 55 -26.71 -20.85 20.91
N ILE A 56 -26.90 -19.91 19.99
CA ILE A 56 -27.78 -20.07 18.82
C ILE A 56 -26.91 -20.50 17.64
N ALA A 57 -27.04 -21.75 17.21
CA ALA A 57 -26.29 -22.27 16.07
C ALA A 57 -26.79 -21.67 14.75
N ASP A 58 -25.88 -21.52 13.77
CA ASP A 58 -26.19 -21.11 12.40
C ASP A 58 -26.96 -19.78 12.27
N ILE A 59 -26.52 -18.75 13.01
CA ILE A 59 -27.09 -17.40 12.86
C ILE A 59 -26.79 -16.89 11.45
N SER A 60 -27.83 -16.51 10.72
CA SER A 60 -27.74 -15.98 9.36
C SER A 60 -27.95 -14.47 9.29
N ILE A 61 -28.74 -13.89 10.20
CA ILE A 61 -29.09 -12.46 10.16
C ILE A 61 -29.18 -11.91 11.58
N LEU A 62 -28.55 -10.76 11.79
CA LEU A 62 -28.80 -9.87 12.90
C LEU A 62 -29.44 -8.60 12.38
N TYR A 63 -30.41 -8.08 13.13
CA TYR A 63 -31.08 -6.83 12.80
C TYR A 63 -31.44 -6.08 14.07
N VAL A 64 -31.17 -4.78 14.10
CA VAL A 64 -31.54 -3.90 15.21
C VAL A 64 -32.65 -3.00 14.71
N ASP A 65 -33.82 -3.09 15.33
CA ASP A 65 -34.96 -2.23 14.97
C ASP A 65 -34.83 -0.83 15.59
N SER A 66 -35.74 0.08 15.21
CA SER A 66 -35.77 1.45 15.73
C SER A 66 -36.03 1.54 17.24
N ASN A 67 -36.56 0.49 17.87
CA ASN A 67 -36.73 0.40 19.33
C ASN A 67 -35.49 -0.16 20.04
N GLN A 68 -34.42 -0.45 19.30
CA GLN A 68 -33.17 -1.03 19.78
C GLN A 68 -33.28 -2.48 20.23
N ASP A 69 -34.29 -3.20 19.74
CA ASP A 69 -34.39 -4.63 19.97
C ASP A 69 -33.52 -5.36 18.93
N LEU A 70 -32.62 -6.22 19.42
CA LEU A 70 -31.83 -7.12 18.58
C LEU A 70 -32.67 -8.34 18.20
N TRP A 71 -32.90 -8.48 16.90
CA TRP A 71 -33.51 -9.65 16.29
C TRP A 71 -32.43 -10.56 15.73
N THR A 72 -32.50 -11.84 16.09
CA THR A 72 -31.54 -12.86 15.64
C THR A 72 -32.27 -13.92 14.82
N VAL A 73 -31.79 -14.21 13.61
CA VAL A 73 -32.35 -15.24 12.75
C VAL A 73 -31.40 -16.44 12.69
N ALA A 74 -31.95 -17.64 12.92
CA ALA A 74 -31.25 -18.90 12.67
C ALA A 74 -32.16 -19.88 11.92
N GLY A 75 -31.90 -20.05 10.63
CA GLY A 75 -32.73 -20.85 9.73
C GLY A 75 -34.18 -20.34 9.68
N HIS A 76 -35.10 -21.14 10.21
CA HIS A 76 -36.55 -20.89 10.20
C HIS A 76 -37.08 -20.25 11.50
N ARG A 77 -36.18 -19.85 12.41
CA ARG A 77 -36.52 -19.28 13.72
C ARG A 77 -36.01 -17.83 13.84
N LEU A 78 -36.88 -16.97 14.35
CA LEU A 78 -36.60 -15.60 14.75
C LEU A 78 -36.58 -15.53 16.28
N PHE A 79 -35.49 -15.02 16.84
CA PHE A 79 -35.30 -14.81 18.26
C PHE A 79 -35.40 -13.32 18.61
N ASP A 80 -36.02 -13.01 19.74
CA ASP A 80 -36.08 -11.65 20.30
C ASP A 80 -34.79 -11.25 21.03
N LYS A 81 -34.78 -10.03 21.59
CA LYS A 81 -33.67 -9.50 22.38
C LYS A 81 -33.32 -10.30 23.64
N ASN A 82 -34.22 -11.15 24.13
CA ASN A 82 -34.00 -12.04 25.27
C ASN A 82 -33.61 -13.46 24.79
N TYR A 83 -33.31 -13.60 23.50
CA TYR A 83 -32.91 -14.83 22.85
C TYR A 83 -33.98 -15.93 22.94
N GLN A 84 -35.25 -15.54 23.05
CA GLN A 84 -36.41 -16.43 23.01
C GLN A 84 -37.00 -16.47 21.60
N ILE A 85 -37.55 -17.61 21.20
CA ILE A 85 -38.21 -17.75 19.89
C ILE A 85 -39.44 -16.83 19.87
N ALA A 86 -39.38 -15.78 19.06
CA ALA A 86 -40.48 -14.86 18.82
C ALA A 86 -41.40 -15.34 17.69
N LEU A 87 -40.84 -16.05 16.71
CA LEU A 87 -41.56 -16.65 15.60
C LEU A 87 -40.78 -17.84 15.04
N GLU A 88 -41.50 -18.89 14.69
CA GLU A 88 -41.00 -20.04 13.95
C GLU A 88 -41.93 -20.26 12.75
N ILE A 89 -41.36 -20.35 11.56
CA ILE A 89 -42.10 -20.56 10.31
C ILE A 89 -41.65 -21.86 9.64
N PRO A 90 -42.43 -22.45 8.71
CA PRO A 90 -42.05 -23.71 8.04
C PRO A 90 -40.80 -23.62 7.16
N GLU A 91 -40.50 -22.43 6.64
CA GLU A 91 -39.44 -22.15 5.67
C GLU A 91 -38.27 -21.35 6.28
N SER A 92 -37.14 -21.26 5.56
CA SER A 92 -36.01 -20.45 6.03
C SER A 92 -36.35 -18.96 5.97
N ILE A 93 -36.03 -18.22 7.02
CA ILE A 93 -36.12 -16.76 7.03
C ILE A 93 -34.95 -16.20 6.20
N ARG A 94 -35.27 -15.38 5.21
CA ARG A 94 -34.31 -14.86 4.22
C ARG A 94 -33.87 -13.43 4.50
N THR A 95 -34.79 -12.59 5.00
CA THR A 95 -34.47 -11.20 5.32
C THR A 95 -35.47 -10.63 6.33
N ILE A 96 -35.09 -9.51 6.93
CA ILE A 96 -35.83 -8.74 7.94
C ILE A 96 -35.66 -7.26 7.60
N ALA A 97 -36.73 -6.49 7.76
CA ALA A 97 -36.75 -5.06 7.55
C ALA A 97 -37.75 -4.39 8.51
N GLU A 98 -37.67 -3.08 8.62
CA GLU A 98 -38.61 -2.27 9.39
C GLU A 98 -39.21 -1.19 8.47
N ASP A 99 -40.50 -0.92 8.62
CA ASP A 99 -41.15 0.18 7.92
C ASP A 99 -41.07 1.50 8.71
N ASN A 100 -41.48 2.61 8.08
CA ASN A 100 -41.49 3.92 8.73
C ASN A 100 -42.45 4.07 9.92
N ARG A 101 -43.28 3.05 10.19
CA ARG A 101 -44.18 2.96 11.35
C ARG A 101 -43.61 2.08 12.47
N ARG A 102 -42.34 1.68 12.35
CA ARG A 102 -41.64 0.78 13.30
C ARG A 102 -42.20 -0.63 13.34
N GLN A 103 -42.86 -1.06 12.27
CA GLN A 103 -43.32 -2.43 12.14
C GLN A 103 -42.19 -3.28 11.58
N VAL A 104 -41.90 -4.39 12.26
CA VAL A 104 -40.90 -5.38 11.81
C VAL A 104 -41.54 -6.36 10.85
N TRP A 105 -40.86 -6.60 9.74
CA TRP A 105 -41.24 -7.50 8.66
C TRP A 105 -40.14 -8.52 8.45
N ILE A 106 -40.52 -9.77 8.19
CA ILE A 106 -39.60 -10.81 7.76
C ILE A 106 -40.10 -11.46 6.48
N SER A 107 -39.20 -11.93 5.63
CA SER A 107 -39.57 -12.82 4.53
C SER A 107 -39.08 -14.23 4.83
N GLY A 108 -39.97 -15.20 4.73
CA GLY A 108 -39.60 -16.59 4.48
C GLY A 108 -39.21 -16.79 3.02
N SER A 109 -38.87 -18.02 2.65
CA SER A 109 -38.71 -18.42 1.25
C SER A 109 -39.98 -18.23 0.41
N ASN A 110 -41.17 -18.31 1.02
CA ASN A 110 -42.44 -18.36 0.28
C ASN A 110 -43.41 -17.22 0.63
N LYS A 111 -43.33 -16.66 1.84
CA LYS A 111 -44.29 -15.70 2.39
C LYS A 111 -43.59 -14.57 3.12
N ILE A 112 -44.29 -13.45 3.25
CA ILE A 112 -43.85 -12.30 4.05
C ILE A 112 -44.71 -12.25 5.32
N TYR A 113 -44.06 -12.09 6.46
CA TYR A 113 -44.69 -11.96 7.77
C TYR A 113 -44.40 -10.58 8.36
N TYR A 114 -45.33 -10.06 9.15
CA TYR A 114 -45.17 -8.77 9.81
C TYR A 114 -45.74 -8.79 11.22
N ARG A 115 -45.10 -8.03 12.10
CA ARG A 115 -45.44 -7.97 13.52
C ARG A 115 -46.39 -6.82 13.80
N MET A 116 -47.56 -7.10 14.34
CA MET A 116 -48.53 -6.09 14.78
C MET A 116 -48.07 -5.41 16.08
N PRO A 117 -48.57 -4.19 16.39
CA PRO A 117 -48.21 -3.48 17.62
C PRO A 117 -48.55 -4.24 18.92
N ASP A 118 -49.52 -5.16 18.88
CA ASP A 118 -49.87 -6.05 19.98
C ASP A 118 -48.92 -7.24 20.15
N GLY A 119 -47.90 -7.34 19.29
CA GLY A 119 -46.89 -8.40 19.27
C GLY A 119 -47.27 -9.63 18.44
N THR A 120 -48.48 -9.69 17.87
CA THR A 120 -48.92 -10.82 17.05
C THR A 120 -48.30 -10.79 15.65
N TRP A 121 -48.04 -11.96 15.07
CA TRP A 121 -47.50 -12.09 13.71
C TRP A 121 -48.61 -12.41 12.72
N HIS A 122 -48.64 -11.66 11.62
CA HIS A 122 -49.54 -11.84 10.49
C HIS A 122 -48.71 -12.08 9.22
N HIS A 123 -49.36 -12.52 8.14
CA HIS A 123 -48.68 -12.74 6.87
C HIS A 123 -49.41 -12.06 5.72
N PHE A 124 -48.67 -11.83 4.64
CA PHE A 124 -49.21 -11.37 3.38
C PHE A 124 -49.77 -12.56 2.61
N ASP A 125 -51.00 -12.45 2.09
CA ASP A 125 -51.72 -13.58 1.48
C ASP A 125 -51.10 -14.06 0.15
N LYS A 126 -50.29 -13.22 -0.51
CA LYS A 126 -49.62 -13.57 -1.76
C LYS A 126 -48.43 -14.50 -1.50
N GLU A 127 -48.43 -15.67 -2.13
CA GLU A 127 -47.29 -16.57 -2.17
C GLU A 127 -46.26 -16.13 -3.23
N LEU A 128 -44.98 -16.25 -2.88
CA LEU A 128 -43.82 -15.82 -3.69
C LEU A 128 -42.88 -17.00 -4.00
N THR A 129 -43.43 -18.21 -4.09
CA THR A 129 -42.71 -19.49 -4.21
C THR A 129 -41.82 -19.63 -5.44
N GLU A 130 -41.95 -18.75 -6.44
CA GLU A 130 -41.18 -18.77 -7.69
C GLU A 130 -39.87 -17.96 -7.62
N TYR A 131 -39.59 -17.26 -6.51
CA TYR A 131 -38.48 -16.31 -6.42
C TYR A 131 -37.60 -16.55 -5.19
N ASN A 132 -36.28 -16.51 -5.37
CA ASN A 132 -35.38 -16.55 -4.23
C ASN A 132 -35.11 -15.15 -3.71
N ILE A 133 -35.77 -14.78 -2.61
CA ILE A 133 -35.61 -13.47 -1.97
C ILE A 133 -34.22 -13.38 -1.33
N GLN A 134 -33.48 -12.34 -1.69
CA GLN A 134 -32.14 -12.03 -1.16
C GLN A 134 -32.13 -10.78 -0.25
N GLY A 135 -33.08 -9.87 -0.44
CA GLY A 135 -33.21 -8.67 0.38
C GLY A 135 -34.61 -8.05 0.32
N MET A 136 -34.95 -7.29 1.35
CA MET A 136 -36.23 -6.61 1.48
C MET A 136 -36.02 -5.19 1.99
N ALA A 137 -36.72 -4.23 1.40
CA ALA A 137 -36.82 -2.88 1.91
C ALA A 137 -38.26 -2.37 1.81
N ILE A 138 -38.68 -1.54 2.75
CA ILE A 138 -40.06 -1.05 2.82
C ILE A 138 -40.02 0.45 2.77
N ASP A 139 -40.72 1.02 1.79
CA ASP A 139 -40.69 2.44 1.58
C ASP A 139 -41.74 3.20 2.41
N ASN A 140 -41.72 4.54 2.29
CA ASN A 140 -42.61 5.40 3.07
C ASN A 140 -44.10 5.22 2.74
N ASP A 141 -44.42 4.68 1.56
CA ASP A 141 -45.77 4.37 1.11
C ASP A 141 -46.18 2.93 1.52
N ARG A 142 -45.34 2.24 2.30
CA ARG A 142 -45.48 0.84 2.72
C ARG A 142 -45.51 -0.14 1.56
N ARG A 143 -44.87 0.20 0.44
CA ARG A 143 -44.57 -0.77 -0.62
C ARG A 143 -43.38 -1.62 -0.18
N ILE A 144 -43.53 -2.94 -0.36
CA ILE A 144 -42.49 -3.90 -0.01
C ILE A 144 -41.69 -4.20 -1.28
N TRP A 145 -40.42 -3.85 -1.27
CA TRP A 145 -39.49 -4.08 -2.37
C TRP A 145 -38.61 -5.29 -2.04
N LEU A 146 -38.58 -6.28 -2.94
CA LEU A 146 -37.84 -7.52 -2.78
C LEU A 146 -36.82 -7.66 -3.89
N ALA A 147 -35.54 -7.69 -3.51
CA ALA A 147 -34.46 -8.12 -4.39
C ALA A 147 -34.48 -9.65 -4.49
N THR A 148 -34.54 -10.17 -5.71
CA THR A 148 -34.56 -11.61 -5.99
C THR A 148 -33.53 -12.00 -7.04
N ASP A 149 -33.32 -13.30 -7.21
CA ASP A 149 -32.48 -13.86 -8.29
C ASP A 149 -33.10 -13.75 -9.70
N ASN A 150 -34.33 -13.21 -9.81
CA ASN A 150 -35.05 -13.06 -11.07
C ASN A 150 -35.71 -11.68 -11.24
N GLY A 151 -35.17 -10.65 -10.60
CA GLY A 151 -35.59 -9.26 -10.73
C GLY A 151 -36.05 -8.64 -9.41
N LEU A 152 -36.57 -7.42 -9.51
CA LEU A 152 -37.10 -6.66 -8.37
C LEU A 152 -38.62 -6.83 -8.31
N ILE A 153 -39.15 -7.21 -7.15
CA ILE A 153 -40.60 -7.31 -6.94
C ILE A 153 -41.06 -6.17 -6.05
N CYS A 154 -42.14 -5.49 -6.43
CA CYS A 154 -42.85 -4.53 -5.60
C CYS A 154 -44.21 -5.09 -5.20
N CYS A 155 -44.43 -5.31 -3.92
CA CYS A 155 -45.73 -5.67 -3.37
C CYS A 155 -46.44 -4.42 -2.82
N CYS A 156 -47.66 -4.17 -3.30
CA CYS A 156 -48.51 -3.04 -2.88
C CYS A 156 -49.98 -3.46 -2.98
N ASP A 157 -50.79 -3.17 -1.95
CA ASP A 157 -52.24 -3.40 -1.94
C ASP A 157 -52.71 -4.81 -2.36
N GLY A 158 -51.93 -5.85 -2.03
CA GLY A 158 -52.24 -7.24 -2.37
C GLY A 158 -51.75 -7.70 -3.76
N GLU A 159 -51.25 -6.78 -4.58
CA GLU A 159 -50.65 -7.04 -5.88
C GLU A 159 -49.13 -7.12 -5.78
N ALA A 160 -48.51 -7.88 -6.69
CA ALA A 160 -47.06 -8.00 -6.82
C ALA A 160 -46.66 -7.72 -8.27
N VAL A 161 -45.80 -6.72 -8.47
CA VAL A 161 -45.30 -6.31 -9.79
C VAL A 161 -43.83 -6.68 -9.90
N LEU A 162 -43.49 -7.46 -10.95
CA LEU A 162 -42.12 -7.83 -11.27
C LEU A 162 -41.49 -6.83 -12.24
N PHE A 163 -40.32 -6.31 -11.88
CA PHE A 163 -39.43 -5.54 -12.73
C PHE A 163 -38.25 -6.44 -13.13
N SER A 164 -38.05 -6.62 -14.43
CA SER A 164 -36.96 -7.38 -15.02
C SER A 164 -36.34 -6.66 -16.22
N GLN A 165 -35.18 -7.14 -16.66
CA GLN A 165 -34.51 -6.71 -17.89
C GLN A 165 -35.45 -6.69 -19.09
N GLN A 166 -36.35 -7.68 -19.18
CA GLN A 166 -37.24 -7.87 -20.32
C GLN A 166 -38.43 -6.89 -20.34
N ASN A 167 -38.85 -6.37 -19.18
CA ASN A 167 -40.11 -5.62 -19.08
C ASN A 167 -39.98 -4.18 -18.56
N SER A 168 -38.83 -3.82 -17.97
CA SER A 168 -38.70 -2.56 -17.22
C SER A 168 -37.41 -1.78 -17.45
N GLY A 169 -36.42 -2.36 -18.15
CA GLY A 169 -35.11 -1.75 -18.32
C GLY A 169 -34.17 -1.91 -17.12
N LEU A 170 -34.54 -2.74 -16.12
CA LEU A 170 -33.67 -3.13 -15.02
C LEU A 170 -32.31 -3.64 -15.57
N PRO A 171 -31.15 -3.15 -15.10
CA PRO A 171 -29.86 -3.54 -15.67
C PRO A 171 -29.46 -5.01 -15.50
N SER A 172 -29.80 -5.63 -14.37
CA SER A 172 -29.57 -7.06 -14.09
C SER A 172 -30.76 -7.67 -13.34
N ASN A 173 -31.10 -8.92 -13.64
CA ASN A 173 -32.13 -9.67 -12.92
C ASN A 173 -31.60 -10.32 -11.62
N ASN A 174 -30.30 -10.48 -11.46
CA ASN A 174 -29.74 -11.20 -10.32
C ASN A 174 -29.40 -10.21 -9.20
N LEU A 175 -30.35 -10.00 -8.28
CA LEU A 175 -30.26 -9.00 -7.21
C LEU A 175 -29.96 -9.66 -5.86
N GLN A 176 -28.97 -9.16 -5.15
CA GLN A 176 -28.42 -9.77 -3.92
C GLN A 176 -28.76 -9.02 -2.63
N CYS A 177 -29.03 -7.71 -2.72
CA CYS A 177 -29.43 -6.90 -1.58
C CYS A 177 -30.17 -5.64 -2.02
N ILE A 178 -30.84 -4.98 -1.08
CA ILE A 178 -31.55 -3.73 -1.31
C ILE A 178 -31.55 -2.86 -0.05
N GLU A 179 -31.30 -1.56 -0.20
CA GLU A 179 -31.48 -0.53 0.81
C GLU A 179 -32.21 0.69 0.24
N ILE A 180 -32.75 1.54 1.11
CA ILE A 180 -33.41 2.79 0.73
C ILE A 180 -32.60 3.95 1.28
N ASP A 181 -32.20 4.88 0.42
CA ASP A 181 -31.51 6.09 0.86
C ASP A 181 -32.48 7.12 1.46
N ARG A 182 -31.93 8.20 2.05
CA ARG A 182 -32.73 9.27 2.68
C ARG A 182 -33.59 10.06 1.68
N HIS A 183 -33.31 9.97 0.38
CA HIS A 183 -34.10 10.56 -0.70
C HIS A 183 -35.17 9.59 -1.23
N GLY A 184 -35.17 8.36 -0.73
CA GLY A 184 -36.10 7.30 -1.08
C GLY A 184 -35.68 6.49 -2.30
N HIS A 185 -34.48 6.65 -2.84
CA HIS A 185 -34.04 5.79 -3.95
C HIS A 185 -33.71 4.39 -3.44
N LEU A 186 -33.99 3.37 -4.24
CA LEU A 186 -33.58 2.01 -3.95
C LEU A 186 -32.13 1.83 -4.41
N TRP A 187 -31.26 1.38 -3.52
CA TRP A 187 -29.90 0.98 -3.79
C TRP A 187 -29.84 -0.54 -3.77
N ILE A 188 -29.57 -1.15 -4.92
CA ILE A 188 -29.71 -2.58 -5.14
C ILE A 188 -28.37 -3.16 -5.56
N GLY A 189 -27.87 -4.16 -4.85
CA GLY A 189 -26.68 -4.91 -5.24
C GLY A 189 -27.02 -5.99 -6.25
N SER A 190 -26.21 -6.14 -7.29
CA SER A 190 -26.38 -7.14 -8.35
C SER A 190 -25.03 -7.68 -8.81
N ASP A 191 -25.05 -8.69 -9.67
CA ASP A 191 -23.86 -9.21 -10.37
C ASP A 191 -23.28 -8.27 -11.44
N ALA A 192 -23.96 -7.17 -11.76
CA ALA A 192 -23.52 -6.16 -12.72
C ALA A 192 -23.06 -4.85 -12.06
N GLY A 193 -23.04 -4.80 -10.72
CA GLY A 193 -22.71 -3.62 -9.92
C GLY A 193 -23.88 -3.16 -9.05
N VAL A 194 -23.91 -1.86 -8.76
CA VAL A 194 -24.97 -1.24 -7.95
C VAL A 194 -26.00 -0.59 -8.86
N ILE A 195 -27.26 -0.98 -8.71
CA ILE A 195 -28.40 -0.41 -9.42
C ILE A 195 -29.11 0.57 -8.48
N VAL A 196 -29.31 1.81 -8.93
CA VAL A 196 -30.10 2.82 -8.22
C VAL A 196 -31.40 3.06 -8.97
N PHE A 197 -32.54 2.91 -8.29
CA PHE A 197 -33.87 3.11 -8.87
C PHE A 197 -34.57 4.29 -8.21
N ASP A 198 -35.09 5.22 -9.02
CA ASP A 198 -35.83 6.39 -8.54
C ASP A 198 -37.26 6.10 -8.08
N ARG A 199 -37.73 4.85 -8.28
CA ARG A 199 -39.10 4.37 -8.04
C ARG A 199 -40.17 4.97 -8.95
N GLN A 200 -39.76 5.61 -10.05
CA GLN A 200 -40.64 6.16 -11.07
C GLN A 200 -40.39 5.44 -12.39
N THR A 201 -39.26 5.71 -13.03
CA THR A 201 -38.95 5.19 -14.38
C THR A 201 -37.47 4.94 -14.63
N GLU A 202 -36.56 5.60 -13.90
CA GLU A 202 -35.14 5.63 -14.27
C GLU A 202 -34.29 4.67 -13.42
N TRP A 203 -33.48 3.88 -14.13
CA TRP A 203 -32.48 2.99 -13.55
C TRP A 203 -31.07 3.53 -13.83
N TYR A 204 -30.26 3.65 -12.78
CA TYR A 204 -28.86 4.04 -12.89
C TYR A 204 -27.97 2.87 -12.50
N LEU A 205 -27.08 2.46 -13.41
CA LEU A 205 -26.09 1.42 -13.14
C LEU A 205 -24.75 2.06 -12.78
N ILE A 206 -24.27 1.79 -11.57
CA ILE A 206 -22.92 2.12 -11.10
C ILE A 206 -22.07 0.87 -11.26
N ASN A 207 -21.11 0.92 -12.17
CA ASN A 207 -20.23 -0.19 -12.54
C ASN A 207 -18.78 0.30 -12.79
N GLY A 208 -17.86 -0.62 -13.09
CA GLY A 208 -16.43 -0.29 -13.22
C GLY A 208 -16.14 0.62 -14.39
N SER A 209 -16.53 0.18 -15.59
CA SER A 209 -16.23 0.87 -16.86
C SER A 209 -16.71 2.32 -16.96
N LYS A 210 -17.78 2.69 -16.25
CA LYS A 210 -18.37 4.05 -16.33
C LYS A 210 -18.22 4.86 -15.05
N SER A 211 -18.26 4.21 -13.90
CA SER A 211 -18.39 4.88 -12.60
C SER A 211 -17.20 4.68 -11.68
N GLY A 212 -16.28 3.77 -12.02
CA GLY A 212 -15.09 3.47 -11.23
C GLY A 212 -15.33 2.48 -10.08
N LEU A 213 -16.41 1.69 -10.11
CA LEU A 213 -16.63 0.62 -9.12
C LEU A 213 -15.56 -0.49 -9.30
N PRO A 214 -14.73 -0.78 -8.28
CA PRO A 214 -13.63 -1.73 -8.45
C PRO A 214 -14.03 -3.15 -8.86
N TYR A 215 -15.17 -3.64 -8.34
CA TYR A 215 -15.64 -4.99 -8.60
C TYR A 215 -17.18 -5.03 -8.61
N GLU A 216 -17.74 -5.71 -9.62
CA GLU A 216 -19.15 -5.60 -9.99
C GLU A 216 -20.05 -6.66 -9.33
N ASP A 217 -19.51 -7.75 -8.77
CA ASP A 217 -20.32 -8.79 -8.11
C ASP A 217 -20.69 -8.38 -6.67
N VAL A 218 -21.72 -7.53 -6.56
CA VAL A 218 -22.14 -6.88 -5.31
C VAL A 218 -23.15 -7.72 -4.55
N ILE A 219 -22.81 -8.08 -3.30
CA ILE A 219 -23.64 -8.93 -2.43
C ILE A 219 -24.25 -8.19 -1.24
N LYS A 220 -23.67 -7.05 -0.82
CA LYS A 220 -24.16 -6.22 0.28
C LYS A 220 -23.96 -4.73 0.00
N ILE A 221 -24.90 -3.91 0.45
CA ILE A 221 -24.79 -2.46 0.47
C ILE A 221 -25.18 -2.00 1.87
N ARG A 222 -24.44 -1.03 2.42
CA ARG A 222 -24.75 -0.33 3.65
C ARG A 222 -24.56 1.16 3.45
N LEU A 223 -25.65 1.92 3.59
CA LEU A 223 -25.65 3.37 3.48
C LEU A 223 -25.32 4.02 4.84
N GLY A 224 -24.23 4.80 4.87
CA GLY A 224 -23.77 5.52 6.05
C GLY A 224 -24.46 6.87 6.24
N PRO A 225 -24.57 7.37 7.48
CA PRO A 225 -25.29 8.60 7.80
C PRO A 225 -24.61 9.87 7.28
N TYR A 226 -23.33 9.80 6.89
CA TYR A 226 -22.53 10.92 6.39
C TYR A 226 -22.21 10.83 4.89
N GLY A 227 -22.93 9.97 4.17
CA GLY A 227 -22.75 9.78 2.73
C GLY A 227 -21.79 8.66 2.34
N GLN A 228 -21.22 7.93 3.30
CA GLN A 228 -20.50 6.69 3.01
C GLN A 228 -21.44 5.68 2.36
N ARG A 229 -20.92 4.90 1.43
CA ARG A 229 -21.59 3.71 0.90
C ARG A 229 -20.59 2.57 0.95
N TRP A 230 -20.79 1.69 1.91
CA TRP A 230 -20.03 0.46 1.98
C TRP A 230 -20.69 -0.59 1.12
N ILE A 231 -19.90 -1.22 0.26
CA ILE A 231 -20.32 -2.22 -0.71
C ILE A 231 -19.50 -3.47 -0.43
N GLY A 232 -20.17 -4.55 -0.08
CA GLY A 232 -19.56 -5.87 0.06
C GLY A 232 -19.69 -6.64 -1.24
N THR A 233 -18.60 -7.23 -1.71
CA THR A 233 -18.58 -8.04 -2.93
C THR A 233 -18.12 -9.46 -2.60
N THR A 234 -18.13 -10.33 -3.61
CA THR A 234 -17.53 -11.67 -3.49
C THR A 234 -16.00 -11.64 -3.49
N LEU A 235 -15.39 -10.48 -3.79
CA LEU A 235 -13.95 -10.25 -3.80
C LEU A 235 -13.64 -8.85 -3.25
N GLY A 236 -13.64 -8.72 -1.93
CA GLY A 236 -13.29 -7.51 -1.20
C GLY A 236 -14.46 -6.63 -0.75
N ALA A 237 -14.12 -5.55 -0.03
CA ALA A 237 -15.05 -4.50 0.34
C ALA A 237 -14.67 -3.21 -0.40
N ILE A 238 -15.67 -2.42 -0.75
CA ILE A 238 -15.52 -1.15 -1.46
C ILE A 238 -16.19 -0.06 -0.62
N LEU A 239 -15.50 1.06 -0.46
CA LEU A 239 -16.07 2.27 0.12
C LEU A 239 -16.16 3.35 -0.95
N TRP A 240 -17.37 3.88 -1.14
CA TRP A 240 -17.54 5.19 -1.75
C TRP A 240 -17.72 6.23 -0.66
N ASP A 241 -16.77 7.17 -0.57
CA ASP A 241 -16.78 8.28 0.37
C ASP A 241 -16.25 9.56 -0.29
N ASN A 242 -16.97 10.68 -0.12
CA ASN A 242 -16.61 11.99 -0.70
C ASN A 242 -16.22 11.97 -2.19
N GLY A 243 -16.97 11.22 -3.01
CA GLY A 243 -16.70 11.14 -4.45
C GLY A 243 -15.50 10.25 -4.83
N LYS A 244 -14.89 9.54 -3.88
CA LYS A 244 -13.75 8.65 -4.11
C LYS A 244 -14.11 7.21 -3.81
N TRP A 245 -13.53 6.30 -4.59
CA TRP A 245 -13.54 4.87 -4.35
C TRP A 245 -12.29 4.46 -3.57
N GLU A 246 -12.49 3.57 -2.60
CA GLU A 246 -11.42 2.87 -1.90
C GLU A 246 -11.72 1.37 -1.93
N TYR A 247 -10.72 0.58 -2.29
CA TYR A 247 -10.84 -0.87 -2.39
C TYR A 247 -10.06 -1.56 -1.27
N PHE A 248 -10.75 -2.41 -0.52
CA PHE A 248 -10.24 -3.17 0.62
C PHE A 248 -10.23 -4.65 0.24
N HIS A 249 -9.05 -5.18 -0.03
CA HIS A 249 -8.87 -6.53 -0.56
C HIS A 249 -7.65 -7.21 0.05
N SER A 250 -7.74 -8.54 0.13
CA SER A 250 -6.73 -9.44 0.66
C SER A 250 -6.38 -9.16 2.13
N LYS A 251 -5.43 -9.92 2.67
CA LYS A 251 -5.01 -9.89 4.08
C LYS A 251 -4.47 -8.56 4.58
N ARG A 252 -4.18 -7.61 3.68
CA ARG A 252 -3.91 -6.22 4.08
C ARG A 252 -5.11 -5.59 4.77
N TRP A 253 -6.32 -5.90 4.29
CA TRP A 253 -7.54 -5.25 4.74
C TRP A 253 -8.58 -6.22 5.32
N LEU A 254 -8.65 -7.46 4.84
CA LEU A 254 -9.69 -8.42 5.18
C LEU A 254 -9.10 -9.80 5.50
N PRO A 255 -9.65 -10.56 6.47
CA PRO A 255 -9.18 -11.91 6.77
C PRO A 255 -9.57 -12.92 5.66
N ASP A 256 -10.67 -12.65 4.94
CA ASP A 256 -11.13 -13.33 3.73
C ASP A 256 -11.84 -12.31 2.83
N ASP A 257 -11.82 -12.52 1.52
CA ASP A 257 -12.33 -11.53 0.56
C ASP A 257 -13.85 -11.59 0.37
N TYR A 258 -14.52 -12.69 0.71
CA TYR A 258 -15.96 -12.80 0.57
C TYR A 258 -16.69 -12.05 1.70
N VAL A 259 -17.40 -10.97 1.38
CA VAL A 259 -18.02 -10.09 2.38
C VAL A 259 -19.44 -10.52 2.73
N ASN A 260 -19.61 -11.19 3.86
CA ASN A 260 -20.92 -11.67 4.32
C ASN A 260 -21.84 -10.53 4.80
N ALA A 261 -21.30 -9.58 5.55
CA ALA A 261 -22.05 -8.45 6.09
C ALA A 261 -21.15 -7.26 6.41
N ILE A 262 -21.75 -6.07 6.41
CA ILE A 262 -21.09 -4.83 6.80
C ILE A 262 -21.95 -4.13 7.85
N SER A 263 -21.29 -3.52 8.84
CA SER A 263 -21.92 -2.60 9.77
C SER A 263 -21.08 -1.35 9.97
N ILE A 264 -21.71 -0.19 9.98
CA ILE A 264 -21.06 1.11 10.14
C ILE A 264 -21.28 1.55 11.59
N GLN A 265 -20.20 1.82 12.31
CA GLN A 265 -20.29 2.39 13.65
C GLN A 265 -20.42 3.92 13.58
N ASP A 266 -19.56 4.57 12.78
CA ASP A 266 -19.54 6.02 12.61
C ASP A 266 -18.83 6.40 11.29
N ASP A 267 -18.46 7.68 11.13
CA ASP A 267 -17.78 8.18 9.94
C ASP A 267 -16.35 7.65 9.76
N SER A 268 -15.78 7.09 10.83
CA SER A 268 -14.41 6.63 10.91
C SER A 268 -14.29 5.11 10.95
N THR A 269 -15.31 4.39 11.43
CA THR A 269 -15.20 2.98 11.78
C THR A 269 -16.30 2.13 11.14
N ALA A 270 -15.88 1.05 10.46
CA ALA A 270 -16.76 0.02 9.93
C ALA A 270 -16.25 -1.38 10.27
N PHE A 271 -17.18 -2.32 10.40
CA PHE A 271 -16.91 -3.73 10.62
C PHE A 271 -17.38 -4.55 9.40
N ILE A 272 -16.48 -5.35 8.87
CA ILE A 272 -16.69 -6.19 7.68
C ILE A 272 -16.61 -7.66 8.13
N ALA A 273 -17.74 -8.36 8.13
CA ALA A 273 -17.80 -9.79 8.44
C ALA A 273 -17.50 -10.64 7.20
N THR A 274 -16.70 -11.68 7.37
CA THR A 274 -16.26 -12.59 6.32
C THR A 274 -16.32 -14.04 6.82
N SER A 275 -15.96 -15.00 5.97
CA SER A 275 -15.94 -16.42 6.35
C SER A 275 -14.77 -16.80 7.27
N GLU A 276 -13.78 -15.91 7.43
CA GLU A 276 -12.57 -16.14 8.24
C GLU A 276 -12.39 -15.11 9.37
N GLY A 277 -13.43 -14.34 9.68
CA GLY A 277 -13.46 -13.44 10.82
C GLY A 277 -14.13 -12.10 10.51
N ILE A 278 -13.76 -11.08 11.26
CA ILE A 278 -14.24 -9.70 11.07
C ILE A 278 -13.04 -8.78 10.88
N SER A 279 -13.07 -7.94 9.86
CA SER A 279 -12.18 -6.80 9.76
C SER A 279 -12.83 -5.56 10.37
N GLN A 280 -12.18 -4.94 11.35
CA GLN A 280 -12.49 -3.59 11.79
C GLN A 280 -11.59 -2.61 11.05
N ILE A 281 -12.19 -1.75 10.23
CA ILE A 281 -11.49 -0.73 9.45
C ILE A 281 -11.75 0.61 10.12
N GLU A 282 -10.67 1.30 10.52
CA GLU A 282 -10.73 2.58 11.22
C GLU A 282 -9.94 3.66 10.47
N LYS A 283 -10.52 4.86 10.35
CA LYS A 283 -9.90 6.07 9.83
C LYS A 283 -9.58 7.01 10.98
N ARG A 284 -8.31 7.19 11.34
CA ARG A 284 -7.90 8.04 12.47
C ARG A 284 -7.21 9.30 11.97
N LYS A 285 -7.52 10.45 12.59
CA LYS A 285 -6.77 11.69 12.36
C LYS A 285 -5.29 11.46 12.69
N TYR A 286 -4.43 11.78 11.74
CA TYR A 286 -3.00 11.53 11.80
C TYR A 286 -2.20 12.63 11.12
N THR A 287 -0.89 12.65 11.33
CA THR A 287 0.03 13.56 10.64
C THR A 287 1.18 12.77 10.05
N LEU A 288 1.81 13.31 9.00
CA LEU A 288 3.03 12.70 8.43
C LEU A 288 4.16 12.63 9.46
N GLU A 289 4.20 13.55 10.43
CA GLU A 289 5.17 13.54 11.52
C GLU A 289 4.96 12.38 12.48
N ARG A 290 3.73 12.15 12.94
CA ARG A 290 3.40 10.97 13.76
C ARG A 290 3.67 9.67 13.01
N LYS A 291 3.43 9.64 11.69
CA LYS A 291 3.78 8.51 10.83
C LYS A 291 5.27 8.26 10.79
N ALA A 292 6.08 9.30 10.57
CA ALA A 292 7.53 9.19 10.60
C ALA A 292 8.03 8.60 11.93
N GLU A 293 7.50 9.07 13.06
CA GLU A 293 7.84 8.55 14.40
C GLU A 293 7.47 7.08 14.60
N ALA A 294 6.33 6.64 14.06
CA ALA A 294 5.88 5.26 14.15
C ALA A 294 6.71 4.34 13.24
N LEU A 295 6.99 4.79 12.02
CA LEU A 295 7.80 4.09 11.03
C LEU A 295 9.26 3.95 11.48
N GLU A 296 9.81 4.97 12.12
CA GLU A 296 11.14 4.90 12.74
C GLU A 296 11.26 3.73 13.74
N LYS A 297 10.21 3.52 14.56
CA LYS A 297 10.19 2.41 15.51
C LYS A 297 10.17 1.05 14.82
N ILE A 298 9.58 0.95 13.62
CA ILE A 298 9.62 -0.27 12.82
C ILE A 298 11.05 -0.54 12.33
N VAL A 299 11.75 0.47 11.82
CA VAL A 299 13.16 0.34 11.42
C VAL A 299 13.98 -0.25 12.56
N LEU A 300 13.94 0.38 13.72
CA LEU A 300 14.76 -0.02 14.88
C LEU A 300 14.39 -1.39 15.45
N ALA A 301 13.14 -1.83 15.27
CA ALA A 301 12.67 -3.10 15.79
C ALA A 301 13.05 -4.29 14.91
N ARG A 302 13.02 -4.14 13.58
CA ARG A 302 13.04 -5.27 12.63
C ARG A 302 13.88 -5.08 11.38
N HIS A 303 14.50 -3.92 11.18
CA HIS A 303 15.35 -3.66 10.01
C HIS A 303 16.78 -3.20 10.37
N ASP A 304 17.01 -2.65 11.56
CA ASP A 304 18.34 -2.29 12.06
C ASP A 304 19.12 -3.53 12.54
N ARG A 305 19.94 -4.09 11.64
CA ARG A 305 20.91 -5.15 11.93
C ARG A 305 22.27 -4.52 12.24
N ARG A 306 22.42 -3.97 13.44
CA ARG A 306 23.69 -3.39 13.96
C ARG A 306 24.19 -2.17 13.15
N GLY A 307 23.26 -1.34 12.67
CA GLY A 307 23.52 -0.16 11.86
C GLY A 307 23.18 -0.35 10.39
N TYR A 308 23.17 -1.59 9.89
CA TYR A 308 22.71 -1.92 8.54
C TYR A 308 21.19 -1.98 8.49
N ILE A 309 20.59 -1.34 7.48
CA ILE A 309 19.16 -1.48 7.18
C ILE A 309 18.98 -2.64 6.22
N THR A 310 18.35 -3.70 6.70
CA THR A 310 18.27 -4.97 5.97
C THR A 310 16.84 -5.42 5.72
N SER A 311 16.69 -6.34 4.77
CA SER A 311 15.39 -6.97 4.49
C SER A 311 14.90 -7.79 5.69
N CYS A 312 13.58 -7.79 5.90
CA CYS A 312 12.88 -8.49 6.98
C CYS A 312 12.00 -9.58 6.37
N ASN A 313 12.39 -10.85 6.54
CA ASN A 313 11.60 -12.01 6.12
C ASN A 313 10.80 -12.58 7.29
N LEU A 314 9.55 -12.97 7.06
CA LEU A 314 8.66 -13.56 8.06
C LEU A 314 8.49 -15.05 7.79
N LYS A 315 8.84 -15.90 8.78
CA LYS A 315 8.65 -17.36 8.67
C LYS A 315 7.17 -17.74 8.66
N ILE A 316 6.38 -17.04 9.47
CA ILE A 316 4.93 -17.22 9.58
C ILE A 316 4.28 -15.99 8.94
N PRO A 317 3.45 -16.15 7.89
CA PRO A 317 2.81 -15.03 7.23
C PRO A 317 2.11 -14.05 8.18
N GLY A 318 2.51 -12.78 8.14
CA GLY A 318 1.95 -11.71 8.95
C GLY A 318 2.37 -11.68 10.43
N ASP A 319 3.12 -12.66 10.91
CA ASP A 319 3.60 -12.68 12.29
C ASP A 319 4.97 -12.00 12.38
N LEU A 320 4.94 -10.73 12.80
CA LEU A 320 6.13 -9.89 12.98
C LEU A 320 7.08 -10.41 14.07
N SER A 321 6.66 -11.33 14.94
CA SER A 321 7.56 -11.97 15.92
C SER A 321 8.41 -13.08 15.31
N SER A 322 8.04 -13.55 14.12
CA SER A 322 8.71 -14.64 13.40
C SER A 322 9.80 -14.16 12.43
N TYR A 323 10.20 -12.89 12.53
CA TYR A 323 11.11 -12.25 11.60
C TYR A 323 12.52 -12.85 11.62
N MET A 324 13.18 -12.78 10.47
CA MET A 324 14.61 -13.01 10.31
C MET A 324 15.18 -11.95 9.37
N TYR A 325 16.40 -11.51 9.68
CA TYR A 325 17.14 -10.66 8.77
C TYR A 325 17.65 -11.46 7.58
N GLN A 326 17.68 -10.81 6.43
CA GLN A 326 18.41 -11.28 5.27
C GLN A 326 19.53 -10.29 4.95
N ALA A 327 20.76 -10.78 4.87
CA ALA A 327 21.86 -10.04 4.31
C ALA A 327 21.76 -10.08 2.78
N SER A 328 21.27 -8.98 2.21
CA SER A 328 20.86 -8.90 0.82
C SER A 328 22.00 -8.48 -0.11
N ASP A 329 21.70 -8.41 -1.42
CA ASP A 329 22.58 -7.80 -2.41
C ASP A 329 22.77 -6.31 -2.19
N ASN A 330 21.92 -5.63 -1.41
CA ASN A 330 21.84 -4.18 -1.39
C ASN A 330 21.79 -3.57 0.02
N ASP A 331 22.37 -4.25 1.01
CA ASP A 331 22.42 -3.73 2.38
C ASP A 331 23.13 -2.36 2.44
N GLY A 332 24.19 -2.13 1.66
CA GLY A 332 24.91 -0.84 1.62
C GLY A 332 24.07 0.30 1.04
N LEU A 333 23.42 0.09 -0.11
CA LEU A 333 22.48 1.05 -0.70
C LEU A 333 21.34 1.39 0.26
N TRP A 334 20.62 0.39 0.80
CA TRP A 334 19.47 0.64 1.68
C TRP A 334 19.87 1.35 2.97
N THR A 335 21.02 0.97 3.53
CA THR A 335 21.58 1.68 4.70
C THR A 335 21.93 3.13 4.36
N SER A 336 22.45 3.39 3.17
CA SER A 336 22.78 4.74 2.70
C SER A 336 21.57 5.65 2.57
N LEU A 337 20.46 5.13 2.04
CA LEU A 337 19.20 5.88 1.95
C LEU A 337 18.67 6.24 3.34
N TYR A 338 18.85 5.36 4.33
CA TYR A 338 18.48 5.64 5.72
C TYR A 338 19.41 6.66 6.39
N VAL A 339 20.72 6.60 6.13
CA VAL A 339 21.68 7.63 6.57
C VAL A 339 21.25 9.01 6.05
N ALA A 340 20.90 9.11 4.77
CA ALA A 340 20.38 10.34 4.18
C ALA A 340 19.08 10.80 4.85
N ALA A 341 18.13 9.89 5.08
CA ALA A 341 16.86 10.19 5.75
C ALA A 341 17.07 10.78 7.16
N GLN A 342 17.93 10.15 7.98
CA GLN A 342 18.24 10.62 9.34
C GLN A 342 19.06 11.91 9.33
N SER A 343 19.93 12.11 8.34
CA SER A 343 20.68 13.35 8.18
C SER A 343 19.76 14.54 7.85
N PHE A 344 18.80 14.34 6.95
CA PHE A 344 17.76 15.35 6.68
C PHE A 344 16.88 15.59 7.90
N ARG A 345 16.49 14.53 8.63
CA ARG A 345 15.73 14.66 9.88
C ARG A 345 16.49 15.49 10.90
N TYR A 346 17.77 15.23 11.09
CA TYR A 346 18.61 16.01 12.01
C TYR A 346 18.66 17.47 11.59
N ALA A 347 18.92 17.76 10.31
CA ALA A 347 18.96 19.12 9.81
C ALA A 347 17.61 19.86 9.94
N ALA A 348 16.48 19.16 9.74
CA ALA A 348 15.14 19.73 9.84
C ALA A 348 14.64 19.94 11.28
N THR A 349 15.18 19.18 12.26
CA THR A 349 14.61 19.13 13.62
C THR A 349 15.59 19.45 14.75
N GLY A 350 16.90 19.37 14.49
CA GLY A 350 17.95 19.45 15.52
C GLY A 350 17.96 18.32 16.54
N GLN A 351 17.18 17.24 16.34
CA GLN A 351 17.06 16.15 17.32
C GLN A 351 18.35 15.33 17.44
N PRO A 352 19.00 15.24 18.62
CA PRO A 352 20.24 14.48 18.79
C PRO A 352 20.09 12.99 18.46
N SER A 353 18.91 12.40 18.66
CA SER A 353 18.63 11.01 18.29
C SER A 353 18.74 10.77 16.78
N ALA A 354 18.34 11.73 15.95
CA ALA A 354 18.47 11.62 14.49
C ALA A 354 19.95 11.64 14.06
N LYS A 355 20.75 12.53 14.67
CA LYS A 355 22.21 12.54 14.47
C LYS A 355 22.84 11.20 14.84
N GLU A 356 22.48 10.65 15.99
CA GLU A 356 23.04 9.38 16.47
C GLU A 356 22.67 8.18 15.59
N LEU A 357 21.43 8.13 15.10
CA LEU A 357 21.00 7.08 14.17
C LEU A 357 21.67 7.22 12.80
N ALA A 358 21.82 8.44 12.29
CA ALA A 358 22.60 8.71 11.09
C ALA A 358 24.06 8.26 11.26
N ARG A 359 24.68 8.59 12.40
CA ARG A 359 26.08 8.24 12.71
C ARG A 359 26.28 6.74 12.77
N ARG A 360 25.41 6.01 13.47
CA ARG A 360 25.49 4.55 13.60
C ARG A 360 25.43 3.85 12.23
N SER A 361 24.50 4.25 11.36
CA SER A 361 24.40 3.67 10.02
C SER A 361 25.51 4.17 9.08
N MET A 362 26.04 5.37 9.29
CA MET A 362 27.23 5.87 8.58
C MET A 362 28.47 5.03 8.90
N GLU A 363 28.68 4.70 10.18
CA GLU A 363 29.77 3.81 10.60
C GLU A 363 29.63 2.41 9.98
N ALA A 364 28.41 1.91 9.82
CA ALA A 364 28.15 0.64 9.14
C ALA A 364 28.54 0.68 7.65
N ILE A 365 28.17 1.72 6.89
CA ILE A 365 28.57 1.79 5.47
C ILE A 365 30.07 2.06 5.28
N ILE A 366 30.73 2.79 6.21
CA ILE A 366 32.20 2.92 6.21
C ILE A 366 32.87 1.55 6.46
N GLN A 367 32.27 0.74 7.33
CA GLN A 367 32.80 -0.60 7.63
C GLN A 367 32.84 -1.49 6.39
N LEU A 368 31.89 -1.33 5.45
CA LEU A 368 31.86 -2.09 4.20
C LEU A 368 33.14 -1.97 3.38
N GLU A 369 33.82 -0.81 3.40
CA GLU A 369 35.13 -0.67 2.76
C GLU A 369 36.26 -1.23 3.62
N SER A 370 36.25 -0.97 4.93
CA SER A 370 37.34 -1.41 5.81
C SER A 370 37.47 -2.93 6.00
N ILE A 371 36.41 -3.69 5.68
CA ILE A 371 36.37 -5.14 5.90
C ILE A 371 37.10 -5.92 4.80
N THR A 372 37.24 -5.31 3.62
CA THR A 372 37.76 -5.98 2.44
C THR A 372 39.29 -5.88 2.42
N PRO A 373 40.00 -6.82 1.76
CA PRO A 373 41.46 -6.77 1.68
C PRO A 373 41.97 -5.76 0.63
N ILE A 374 41.07 -5.06 -0.08
CA ILE A 374 41.41 -4.11 -1.14
C ILE A 374 41.05 -2.70 -0.65
N ASP A 375 42.06 -1.88 -0.40
CA ASP A 375 41.87 -0.45 -0.08
C ASP A 375 41.04 0.24 -1.18
N GLY A 376 39.89 0.81 -0.81
CA GLY A 376 38.97 1.47 -1.74
C GLY A 376 37.90 0.58 -2.37
N PHE A 377 37.82 -0.72 -2.02
CA PHE A 377 36.75 -1.61 -2.49
C PHE A 377 35.74 -1.88 -1.36
N PRO A 378 34.51 -1.36 -1.44
CA PRO A 378 33.46 -1.70 -0.47
C PRO A 378 32.82 -3.05 -0.76
N ALA A 379 32.50 -3.82 0.28
CA ALA A 379 31.60 -4.96 0.22
C ALA A 379 30.13 -4.52 0.02
N ARG A 380 29.28 -5.42 -0.48
CA ARG A 380 27.82 -5.21 -0.59
C ARG A 380 27.09 -5.37 0.73
N ALA A 381 27.53 -6.36 1.50
CA ALA A 381 26.94 -6.74 2.77
C ALA A 381 27.99 -7.42 3.65
N ILE A 382 27.81 -7.31 4.97
CA ILE A 382 28.63 -7.99 5.98
C ILE A 382 27.72 -8.75 6.94
N ILE A 383 28.17 -9.92 7.38
CA ILE A 383 27.58 -10.66 8.49
C ILE A 383 28.66 -11.08 9.48
N GLN A 384 28.29 -11.24 10.74
CA GLN A 384 29.20 -11.87 11.69
C GLN A 384 29.14 -13.39 11.53
N LYS A 385 30.27 -14.09 11.65
CA LYS A 385 30.31 -15.54 11.51
C LYS A 385 29.40 -16.20 12.57
N GLY A 386 28.45 -17.02 12.10
CA GLY A 386 27.44 -17.68 12.95
C GLY A 386 26.22 -16.81 13.30
N GLU A 387 26.10 -15.59 12.77
CA GLU A 387 24.90 -14.77 12.89
C GLU A 387 23.71 -15.47 12.19
N PRO A 388 22.54 -15.59 12.84
CA PRO A 388 21.39 -16.28 12.26
C PRO A 388 20.65 -15.39 11.25
N VAL A 389 21.24 -15.25 10.05
CA VAL A 389 20.68 -14.50 8.93
C VAL A 389 20.61 -15.34 7.67
N ASP A 390 19.62 -15.06 6.84
CA ASP A 390 19.57 -15.62 5.48
C ASP A 390 20.56 -14.85 4.61
N LYS A 391 21.42 -15.57 3.88
CA LYS A 391 22.32 -14.95 2.89
C LYS A 391 21.67 -14.95 1.52
N SER A 392 21.73 -13.82 0.85
CA SER A 392 21.52 -13.76 -0.60
C SER A 392 22.56 -14.61 -1.35
N HIS A 393 22.19 -15.10 -2.53
CA HIS A 393 23.09 -15.84 -3.43
C HIS A 393 24.25 -14.96 -3.91
N GLY A 394 25.36 -15.53 -4.35
CA GLY A 394 26.54 -14.80 -4.83
C GLY A 394 27.80 -15.17 -4.06
N GLU A 395 28.86 -14.38 -4.21
CA GLU A 395 30.14 -14.66 -3.56
C GLU A 395 30.21 -14.10 -2.14
N TRP A 396 30.65 -14.94 -1.21
CA TRP A 396 30.86 -14.58 0.18
C TRP A 396 32.27 -15.00 0.58
N HIS A 397 32.99 -14.10 1.25
CA HIS A 397 34.38 -14.28 1.64
C HIS A 397 34.54 -14.16 3.15
N ASP A 398 35.39 -15.00 3.73
CA ASP A 398 35.82 -14.87 5.12
C ASP A 398 36.81 -13.70 5.26
N THR A 399 36.71 -12.94 6.36
CA THR A 399 37.79 -12.02 6.76
C THR A 399 39.02 -12.79 7.27
N GLU A 400 40.21 -12.19 7.21
CA GLU A 400 41.46 -12.83 7.66
C GLU A 400 41.43 -13.23 9.14
N ASP A 401 40.76 -12.44 9.98
CA ASP A 401 40.57 -12.72 11.41
C ASP A 401 39.49 -13.81 11.68
N GLY A 402 38.76 -14.22 10.65
CA GLY A 402 37.69 -15.21 10.71
C GLY A 402 36.44 -14.75 11.47
N LEU A 403 36.29 -13.46 11.78
CA LEU A 403 35.18 -12.93 12.56
C LEU A 403 33.94 -12.60 11.72
N TYR A 404 34.14 -12.22 10.46
CA TYR A 404 33.07 -11.79 9.56
C TYR A 404 33.10 -12.54 8.24
N GLU A 405 31.95 -12.55 7.57
CA GLU A 405 31.84 -12.87 6.16
C GLU A 405 31.31 -11.64 5.44
N TRP A 406 31.87 -11.32 4.27
CA TRP A 406 31.46 -10.18 3.47
C TRP A 406 31.15 -10.60 2.03
N LYS A 407 30.26 -9.86 1.38
CA LYS A 407 29.79 -10.14 0.03
C LYS A 407 30.49 -9.25 -0.99
N GLY A 408 31.11 -9.87 -2.00
CA GLY A 408 31.79 -9.18 -3.11
C GLY A 408 30.89 -8.94 -4.33
N ASP A 409 31.48 -8.82 -5.52
CA ASP A 409 30.81 -8.37 -6.76
C ASP A 409 29.99 -7.09 -6.58
N THR A 410 30.61 -6.08 -5.98
CA THR A 410 29.95 -4.82 -5.60
C THR A 410 29.45 -4.06 -6.82
N SER A 411 28.17 -3.70 -6.79
CA SER A 411 27.49 -3.06 -7.91
C SER A 411 27.53 -1.53 -7.81
N SER A 412 27.24 -0.83 -8.92
CA SER A 412 27.29 0.63 -9.02
C SER A 412 26.35 1.31 -8.02
N ASP A 413 25.19 0.70 -7.79
CA ASP A 413 24.18 1.15 -6.86
C ASP A 413 24.65 1.26 -5.40
N GLU A 414 25.54 0.37 -4.96
CA GLU A 414 26.18 0.50 -3.64
C GLU A 414 26.98 1.80 -3.56
N LEU A 415 27.78 2.10 -4.59
CA LEU A 415 28.63 3.29 -4.62
C LEU A 415 27.81 4.57 -4.79
N ASP A 416 26.78 4.55 -5.61
CA ASP A 416 25.84 5.69 -5.75
C ASP A 416 25.20 6.01 -4.40
N GLY A 417 24.68 4.99 -3.72
CA GLY A 417 24.13 5.10 -2.37
C GLY A 417 25.16 5.65 -1.38
N HIS A 418 26.35 5.05 -1.33
CA HIS A 418 27.42 5.45 -0.41
C HIS A 418 27.80 6.92 -0.59
N LEU A 419 28.08 7.36 -1.83
CA LEU A 419 28.50 8.73 -2.11
C LEU A 419 27.35 9.72 -1.86
N PHE A 420 26.10 9.36 -2.12
CA PHE A 420 24.93 10.14 -1.72
C PHE A 420 24.85 10.30 -0.20
N ALA A 421 24.96 9.22 0.56
CA ALA A 421 24.94 9.26 2.03
C ALA A 421 26.11 10.05 2.61
N TYR A 422 27.34 9.81 2.13
CA TYR A 422 28.54 10.55 2.53
C TYR A 422 28.35 12.05 2.30
N SER A 423 27.85 12.46 1.13
CA SER A 423 27.63 13.87 0.81
C SER A 423 26.66 14.57 1.77
N ILE A 424 25.55 13.91 2.10
CA ILE A 424 24.49 14.51 2.93
C ILE A 424 24.93 14.54 4.39
N TYR A 425 25.48 13.42 4.90
CA TYR A 425 25.95 13.35 6.28
C TYR A 425 27.11 14.32 6.52
N TYR A 426 28.07 14.39 5.60
CA TYR A 426 29.23 15.28 5.69
C TYR A 426 28.82 16.74 5.85
N ASP A 427 27.84 17.19 5.07
CA ASP A 427 27.39 18.58 5.08
C ASP A 427 26.46 18.90 6.26
N LEU A 428 25.63 17.95 6.70
CA LEU A 428 24.51 18.22 7.61
C LEU A 428 24.73 17.73 9.04
N VAL A 429 25.58 16.73 9.26
CA VAL A 429 25.67 16.00 10.53
C VAL A 429 27.09 15.97 11.09
N ALA A 430 28.06 15.68 10.23
CA ALA A 430 29.43 15.35 10.60
C ALA A 430 30.13 16.49 11.35
N ASP A 431 30.79 16.13 12.45
CA ASP A 431 31.81 16.97 13.06
C ASP A 431 33.15 16.88 12.30
N GLU A 432 34.16 17.65 12.74
CA GLU A 432 35.44 17.72 12.05
C GLU A 432 36.23 16.39 12.05
N THR A 433 36.03 15.53 13.06
CA THR A 433 36.67 14.20 13.10
C THR A 433 35.98 13.26 12.12
N GLU A 434 34.64 13.27 12.14
CA GLU A 434 33.82 12.47 11.22
C GLU A 434 34.07 12.89 9.76
N LYS A 435 34.13 14.18 9.46
CA LYS A 435 34.47 14.71 8.13
C LYS A 435 35.82 14.20 7.64
N LYS A 436 36.83 14.21 8.51
CA LYS A 436 38.16 13.71 8.15
C LYS A 436 38.12 12.22 7.80
N ASN A 437 37.46 11.41 8.62
CA ASN A 437 37.33 9.97 8.37
C ASN A 437 36.57 9.68 7.06
N ILE A 438 35.47 10.39 6.82
CA ILE A 438 34.69 10.27 5.57
C ILE A 438 35.55 10.67 4.37
N ALA A 439 36.31 11.77 4.48
CA ALA A 439 37.21 12.20 3.41
C ALA A 439 38.29 11.16 3.10
N GLU A 440 38.86 10.49 4.11
CA GLU A 440 39.83 9.42 3.89
C GLU A 440 39.22 8.21 3.18
N VAL A 441 38.00 7.78 3.55
CA VAL A 441 37.30 6.65 2.92
C VAL A 441 36.91 7.00 1.47
N VAL A 442 36.29 8.15 1.24
CA VAL A 442 35.92 8.63 -0.09
C VAL A 442 37.15 8.77 -0.98
N HIS A 443 38.26 9.28 -0.43
CA HIS A 443 39.52 9.39 -1.17
C HIS A 443 40.03 8.02 -1.64
N ARG A 444 40.07 7.01 -0.77
CA ARG A 444 40.50 5.64 -1.13
C ARG A 444 39.63 5.05 -2.23
N ILE A 445 38.30 5.05 -2.04
CA ILE A 445 37.35 4.49 -3.01
C ILE A 445 37.51 5.15 -4.37
N MET A 446 37.48 6.49 -4.41
CA MET A 446 37.49 7.20 -5.68
C MET A 446 38.87 7.20 -6.33
N THR A 447 39.95 7.14 -5.55
CA THR A 447 41.30 6.90 -6.07
C THR A 447 41.39 5.54 -6.73
N TYR A 448 40.87 4.50 -6.09
CA TYR A 448 40.85 3.14 -6.62
C TYR A 448 40.12 3.07 -7.96
N ILE A 449 38.94 3.66 -8.06
CA ILE A 449 38.16 3.70 -9.31
C ILE A 449 38.92 4.48 -10.41
N VAL A 450 39.40 5.70 -10.11
CA VAL A 450 40.09 6.54 -11.11
C VAL A 450 41.38 5.88 -11.62
N ASP A 451 42.17 5.26 -10.73
CA ASP A 451 43.44 4.64 -11.12
C ASP A 451 43.26 3.33 -11.90
N ASN A 452 42.09 2.70 -11.79
CA ASN A 452 41.70 1.51 -12.55
C ASN A 452 40.85 1.82 -13.80
N ASP A 453 41.09 2.94 -14.48
CA ASP A 453 40.36 3.34 -15.69
C ASP A 453 38.85 3.49 -15.45
N PHE A 454 38.46 4.02 -14.30
CA PHE A 454 37.06 4.18 -13.89
C PHE A 454 36.32 2.84 -13.81
N LEU A 455 36.99 1.79 -13.32
CA LEU A 455 36.43 0.48 -13.06
C LEU A 455 36.57 0.14 -11.57
N LEU A 456 35.56 -0.52 -11.02
CA LEU A 456 35.68 -1.17 -9.72
C LEU A 456 36.17 -2.60 -9.93
N ILE A 457 37.45 -2.85 -9.63
CA ILE A 457 38.10 -4.15 -9.79
C ILE A 457 37.87 -5.02 -8.55
N ASP A 458 37.48 -6.27 -8.76
CA ASP A 458 37.22 -7.26 -7.71
C ASP A 458 38.47 -8.11 -7.40
N LEU A 459 38.37 -9.01 -6.43
CA LEU A 459 39.43 -9.89 -5.94
C LEU A 459 40.06 -10.78 -7.03
N ASP A 460 39.30 -11.11 -8.07
CA ASP A 460 39.77 -11.93 -9.19
C ASP A 460 40.55 -11.12 -10.24
N GLY A 461 40.67 -9.81 -10.04
CA GLY A 461 41.34 -8.87 -10.94
C GLY A 461 40.51 -8.48 -12.17
N GLN A 462 39.24 -8.88 -12.24
CA GLN A 462 38.26 -8.39 -13.21
C GLN A 462 37.46 -7.23 -12.63
N HIS A 463 36.81 -6.43 -13.47
CA HIS A 463 35.84 -5.47 -12.96
C HIS A 463 34.60 -6.22 -12.43
N THR A 464 33.99 -5.69 -11.37
CA THR A 464 32.68 -6.12 -10.87
C THR A 464 31.63 -6.04 -11.99
N THR A 465 30.54 -6.78 -11.82
CA THR A 465 29.49 -6.89 -12.83
C THR A 465 28.98 -5.52 -13.27
N TRP A 466 28.75 -4.59 -12.33
CA TRP A 466 28.12 -3.28 -12.63
C TRP A 466 29.02 -2.07 -12.38
N GLY A 467 30.19 -2.22 -11.76
CA GLY A 467 31.13 -1.12 -11.49
C GLY A 467 31.93 -0.69 -12.71
N VAL A 468 31.25 -0.25 -13.78
CA VAL A 468 31.83 0.10 -15.08
C VAL A 468 31.54 1.54 -15.47
N TRP A 469 32.55 2.41 -15.41
CA TRP A 469 32.46 3.82 -15.86
C TRP A 469 33.54 4.21 -16.87
N SER A 470 34.39 3.26 -17.27
CA SER A 470 35.48 3.44 -18.24
C SER A 470 34.99 4.02 -19.57
N PRO A 471 35.61 5.10 -20.08
CA PRO A 471 35.31 5.61 -21.41
C PRO A 471 35.52 4.58 -22.52
N ARG A 472 36.47 3.66 -22.35
CA ARG A 472 36.73 2.59 -23.32
C ARG A 472 35.54 1.63 -23.41
N MET A 473 34.97 1.26 -22.27
CA MET A 473 33.85 0.30 -22.22
C MET A 473 32.53 0.98 -22.59
N LEU A 474 32.24 2.15 -22.02
CA LEU A 474 30.99 2.89 -22.30
C LEU A 474 30.88 3.39 -23.75
N ASN A 475 32.00 3.57 -24.45
CA ASN A 475 32.00 3.86 -25.89
C ASN A 475 32.10 2.60 -26.77
N GLY A 476 32.19 1.42 -26.16
CA GLY A 476 32.29 0.12 -26.82
C GLY A 476 31.12 -0.80 -26.45
N GLU A 477 31.45 -1.93 -25.82
CA GLU A 477 30.49 -2.99 -25.45
C GLU A 477 29.42 -2.55 -24.45
N TRP A 478 29.68 -1.54 -23.61
CA TRP A 478 28.75 -1.05 -22.58
C TRP A 478 27.93 0.17 -23.01
N LYS A 479 27.80 0.41 -24.32
CA LYS A 479 27.15 1.63 -24.85
C LYS A 479 25.71 1.85 -24.39
N LEU A 480 24.95 0.79 -24.11
CA LEU A 480 23.57 0.90 -23.61
C LEU A 480 23.51 1.53 -22.20
N GLN A 481 24.53 1.31 -21.37
CA GLN A 481 24.62 1.85 -20.01
C GLN A 481 25.26 3.24 -19.96
N ARG A 482 25.77 3.74 -21.09
CA ARG A 482 26.61 4.94 -21.17
C ARG A 482 25.98 6.16 -20.51
N ASN A 483 24.67 6.36 -20.66
CA ASN A 483 24.03 7.60 -20.22
C ASN A 483 23.91 7.66 -18.70
N LEU A 484 23.38 6.62 -18.07
CA LEU A 484 23.30 6.51 -16.61
C LEU A 484 24.70 6.46 -15.98
N ASN A 485 25.58 5.57 -16.45
CA ASN A 485 26.92 5.44 -15.87
C ASN A 485 27.75 6.72 -16.05
N SER A 486 27.57 7.48 -17.12
CA SER A 486 28.20 8.82 -17.24
C SER A 486 27.71 9.76 -16.15
N LEU A 487 26.41 9.76 -15.83
CA LEU A 487 25.84 10.57 -14.76
C LEU A 487 26.37 10.14 -13.38
N GLU A 488 26.40 8.84 -13.11
CA GLU A 488 26.91 8.25 -11.86
C GLU A 488 28.33 8.73 -11.56
N ILE A 489 29.29 8.45 -12.45
CA ILE A 489 30.69 8.78 -12.19
C ILE A 489 30.95 10.29 -12.09
N LEU A 490 30.21 11.11 -12.85
CA LEU A 490 30.32 12.56 -12.75
C LEU A 490 29.85 13.05 -11.37
N SER A 491 28.77 12.46 -10.85
CA SER A 491 28.28 12.74 -9.51
C SER A 491 29.26 12.29 -8.43
N MET A 492 29.78 11.08 -8.54
CA MET A 492 30.79 10.53 -7.62
C MET A 492 32.04 11.40 -7.58
N LEU A 493 32.62 11.77 -8.73
CA LEU A 493 33.82 12.61 -8.80
C LEU A 493 33.59 14.02 -8.26
N LYS A 494 32.41 14.61 -8.53
CA LYS A 494 32.07 15.94 -7.99
C LYS A 494 31.94 15.89 -6.47
N THR A 495 31.29 14.85 -5.95
CA THR A 495 31.15 14.60 -4.51
C THR A 495 32.51 14.36 -3.86
N ALA A 496 33.36 13.54 -4.48
CA ALA A 496 34.70 13.26 -4.00
C ALA A 496 35.55 14.52 -3.91
N HIS A 497 35.51 15.37 -4.93
CA HIS A 497 36.21 16.65 -4.92
C HIS A 497 35.71 17.56 -3.79
N HIS A 498 34.40 17.68 -3.60
CA HIS A 498 33.81 18.48 -2.51
C HIS A 498 34.24 18.00 -1.12
N ILE A 499 34.23 16.69 -0.88
CA ILE A 499 34.52 16.09 0.43
C ILE A 499 36.02 16.11 0.75
N THR A 500 36.87 15.86 -0.23
CA THR A 500 38.32 15.63 -0.03
C THR A 500 39.19 16.85 -0.35
N ASP A 501 38.65 17.83 -1.09
CA ASP A 501 39.40 18.95 -1.69
C ASP A 501 40.56 18.51 -2.61
N ASP A 502 40.60 17.24 -3.02
CA ASP A 502 41.63 16.72 -3.93
C ASP A 502 41.31 17.10 -5.39
N GLN A 503 42.24 17.81 -6.03
CA GLN A 503 42.13 18.23 -7.42
C GLN A 503 42.15 17.06 -8.40
N LYS A 504 42.67 15.88 -8.03
CA LYS A 504 42.65 14.67 -8.85
C LYS A 504 41.23 14.37 -9.37
N PHE A 505 40.24 14.44 -8.50
CA PHE A 505 38.84 14.14 -8.84
C PHE A 505 38.23 15.22 -9.74
N HIS A 506 38.57 16.50 -9.51
CA HIS A 506 38.15 17.58 -10.40
C HIS A 506 38.74 17.46 -11.80
N GLN A 507 40.03 17.11 -11.91
CA GLN A 507 40.66 16.90 -13.21
C GLN A 507 40.11 15.68 -13.94
N ALA A 508 39.85 14.57 -13.23
CA ALA A 508 39.17 13.41 -13.80
C ALA A 508 37.76 13.75 -14.31
N TYR A 509 37.01 14.53 -13.52
CA TYR A 509 35.68 15.04 -13.90
C TYR A 509 35.73 15.86 -15.20
N LEU A 510 36.63 16.84 -15.30
CA LEU A 510 36.80 17.63 -16.51
C LEU A 510 37.32 16.80 -17.70
N HIS A 511 38.19 15.82 -17.45
CA HIS A 511 38.68 14.91 -18.48
C HIS A 511 37.54 14.13 -19.15
N LEU A 512 36.66 13.50 -18.36
CA LEU A 512 35.50 12.77 -18.87
C LEU A 512 34.54 13.66 -19.66
N ILE A 513 34.36 14.91 -19.22
CA ILE A 513 33.49 15.87 -19.92
C ILE A 513 34.11 16.30 -21.26
N HIS A 514 35.37 16.74 -21.26
CA HIS A 514 35.98 17.35 -22.43
C HIS A 514 36.43 16.33 -23.47
N GLN A 515 36.87 15.15 -23.05
CA GLN A 515 37.40 14.12 -23.95
C GLN A 515 36.36 13.07 -24.35
N HIS A 516 35.33 12.85 -23.51
CA HIS A 516 34.38 11.75 -23.69
C HIS A 516 32.91 12.17 -23.63
N HIS A 517 32.62 13.47 -23.49
CA HIS A 517 31.28 14.05 -23.54
C HIS A 517 30.32 13.56 -22.43
N TYR A 518 30.84 13.15 -21.27
CA TYR A 518 30.02 12.54 -20.21
C TYR A 518 28.89 13.47 -19.72
N ALA A 519 29.11 14.79 -19.69
CA ALA A 519 28.04 15.73 -19.33
C ALA A 519 26.87 15.66 -20.33
N LEU A 520 27.15 15.56 -21.63
CA LEU A 520 26.11 15.47 -22.66
C LEU A 520 25.41 14.10 -22.63
N ASN A 521 26.12 13.02 -22.31
CA ASN A 521 25.52 11.69 -22.14
C ASN A 521 24.41 11.69 -21.06
N SER A 522 24.51 12.57 -20.05
CA SER A 522 23.52 12.65 -18.97
C SER A 522 22.16 13.24 -19.37
N ILE A 523 22.07 13.92 -20.52
CA ILE A 523 20.80 14.51 -21.00
C ILE A 523 19.77 13.39 -21.22
N ASP A 524 20.18 12.32 -21.89
CA ASP A 524 19.32 11.18 -22.24
C ASP A 524 19.46 10.04 -21.21
N GLN A 525 19.64 10.35 -19.92
CA GLN A 525 19.79 9.33 -18.88
C GLN A 525 18.57 8.41 -18.81
N LYS A 526 17.35 8.95 -18.83
CA LYS A 526 16.13 8.14 -18.89
C LYS A 526 15.79 7.81 -20.33
N LEU A 527 16.14 6.60 -20.76
CA LEU A 527 15.70 6.07 -22.06
C LEU A 527 14.26 5.57 -21.95
N THR A 528 13.45 5.88 -22.96
CA THR A 528 12.08 5.34 -23.14
C THR A 528 12.03 4.55 -24.45
N ALA A 529 10.99 3.73 -24.62
CA ALA A 529 10.73 2.86 -25.78
C ALA A 529 11.55 3.17 -27.07
N PRO A 530 12.24 2.17 -27.66
CA PRO A 530 11.96 0.74 -27.52
C PRO A 530 12.68 0.04 -26.36
N ASP A 531 13.47 0.75 -25.56
CA ASP A 531 14.19 0.14 -24.43
C ASP A 531 13.24 -0.18 -23.27
N PRO A 532 13.37 -1.35 -22.63
CA PRO A 532 12.52 -1.73 -21.50
C PRO A 532 12.79 -0.81 -20.31
N THR A 533 11.71 -0.37 -19.66
CA THR A 533 11.80 0.44 -18.44
C THR A 533 12.45 -0.36 -17.31
N ASN A 534 13.57 0.12 -16.80
CA ASN A 534 14.19 -0.37 -15.58
C ASN A 534 13.98 0.68 -14.46
N HIS A 535 13.21 0.31 -13.45
CA HIS A 535 12.91 1.21 -12.32
C HIS A 535 14.05 1.31 -11.31
N SER A 536 14.97 0.34 -11.27
CA SER A 536 16.18 0.46 -10.45
C SER A 536 17.05 1.61 -10.92
N ASP A 537 17.24 1.73 -12.23
CA ASP A 537 18.02 2.82 -12.85
C ASP A 537 17.43 4.21 -12.53
N ASP A 538 16.12 4.30 -12.31
CA ASP A 538 15.46 5.54 -11.87
C ASP A 538 15.79 5.91 -10.43
N GLU A 539 15.89 4.93 -9.53
CA GLU A 539 16.30 5.21 -8.15
C GLU A 539 17.77 5.66 -8.11
N LEU A 540 18.64 5.00 -8.86
CA LEU A 540 20.07 5.36 -8.95
C LEU A 540 20.26 6.76 -9.50
N ALA A 541 19.63 7.06 -10.63
CA ALA A 541 19.70 8.37 -11.25
C ALA A 541 19.34 9.50 -10.30
N LEU A 542 18.29 9.31 -9.49
CA LEU A 542 17.88 10.31 -8.51
C LEU A 542 18.93 10.54 -7.43
N VAL A 543 19.44 9.44 -6.87
CA VAL A 543 20.46 9.42 -5.83
C VAL A 543 21.73 10.14 -6.30
N VAL A 544 22.09 10.03 -7.57
CA VAL A 544 23.28 10.71 -8.14
C VAL A 544 23.00 12.13 -8.66
N TYR A 545 21.79 12.45 -9.15
CA TYR A 545 21.45 13.82 -9.54
C TYR A 545 21.56 14.79 -8.37
N TYR A 546 21.15 14.36 -7.18
CA TYR A 546 21.08 15.22 -6.02
C TYR A 546 22.42 15.87 -5.64
N PRO A 547 23.51 15.10 -5.36
CA PRO A 547 24.80 15.69 -5.02
C PRO A 547 25.46 16.37 -6.24
N LEU A 548 25.29 15.86 -7.46
CA LEU A 548 25.81 16.51 -8.67
C LEU A 548 25.25 17.92 -8.85
N LEU A 549 23.92 18.08 -8.81
CA LEU A 549 23.27 19.38 -8.89
C LEU A 549 23.43 20.21 -7.62
N LYS A 550 23.77 19.63 -6.48
CA LYS A 550 24.09 20.43 -5.28
C LYS A 550 25.48 21.09 -5.40
N TYR A 551 26.46 20.34 -5.90
CA TYR A 551 27.86 20.77 -5.92
C TYR A 551 28.31 21.41 -7.25
N GLU A 552 27.61 21.20 -8.37
CA GLU A 552 27.96 21.88 -9.62
C GLU A 552 27.63 23.37 -9.56
N LYS A 553 28.68 24.20 -9.71
CA LYS A 553 28.62 25.67 -9.68
C LYS A 553 28.92 26.30 -11.03
N ASP A 554 29.52 25.57 -11.96
CA ASP A 554 29.69 26.03 -13.34
C ASP A 554 28.30 26.15 -14.01
N PRO A 555 27.91 27.35 -14.48
CA PRO A 555 26.57 27.57 -15.02
C PRO A 555 26.33 26.80 -16.33
N ASP A 556 27.35 26.57 -17.14
CA ASP A 556 27.22 25.88 -18.42
C ASP A 556 26.99 24.39 -18.18
N LEU A 557 27.80 23.75 -17.33
CA LEU A 557 27.61 22.34 -16.96
C LEU A 557 26.32 22.12 -16.18
N ARG A 558 26.00 23.00 -15.23
CA ARG A 558 24.76 22.92 -14.47
C ARG A 558 23.53 22.96 -15.38
N SER A 559 23.54 23.77 -16.44
CA SER A 559 22.42 23.86 -17.38
C SER A 559 22.15 22.54 -18.11
N ILE A 560 23.21 21.79 -18.44
CA ILE A 560 23.13 20.48 -19.07
C ILE A 560 22.49 19.47 -18.12
N TYR A 561 22.95 19.42 -16.87
CA TYR A 561 22.41 18.50 -15.87
C TYR A 561 20.95 18.80 -15.52
N LEU A 562 20.59 20.09 -15.46
CA LEU A 562 19.19 20.50 -15.25
C LEU A 562 18.28 20.07 -16.40
N LEU A 563 18.78 20.12 -17.65
CA LEU A 563 18.03 19.62 -18.81
C LEU A 563 17.77 18.12 -18.70
N GLY A 564 18.79 17.31 -18.42
CA GLY A 564 18.64 15.86 -18.23
C GLY A 564 17.70 15.53 -17.06
N PHE A 565 17.90 16.16 -15.91
CA PHE A 565 17.06 15.96 -14.73
C PHE A 565 15.59 16.31 -14.98
N GLN A 566 15.32 17.40 -15.71
CA GLN A 566 13.96 17.78 -16.10
C GLN A 566 13.33 16.74 -17.03
N GLN A 567 14.05 16.22 -18.02
CA GLN A 567 13.53 15.20 -18.94
C GLN A 567 13.21 13.90 -18.20
N SER A 568 14.12 13.41 -17.35
CA SER A 568 13.89 12.22 -16.53
C SER A 568 12.71 12.41 -15.58
N TRP A 569 12.61 13.56 -14.90
CA TRP A 569 11.48 13.85 -14.02
C TRP A 569 10.14 13.90 -14.78
N GLN A 570 10.10 14.49 -15.98
CA GLN A 570 8.87 14.52 -16.79
C GLN A 570 8.33 13.12 -17.08
N ILE A 571 9.22 12.16 -17.35
CA ILE A 571 8.87 10.76 -17.60
C ILE A 571 8.42 10.07 -16.30
N ILE A 572 9.21 10.20 -15.23
CA ILE A 572 9.01 9.45 -13.97
C ILE A 572 7.87 10.04 -13.12
N SER A 573 7.54 11.33 -13.27
CA SER A 573 6.52 12.00 -12.45
C SER A 573 5.12 11.36 -12.52
N ALA A 574 4.84 10.59 -13.58
CA ALA A 574 3.61 9.80 -13.71
C ALA A 574 3.50 8.67 -12.68
N GLU A 575 4.64 8.17 -12.18
CA GLU A 575 4.75 7.05 -11.23
C GLU A 575 4.28 7.39 -9.80
N ARG A 576 4.02 8.68 -9.54
CA ARG A 576 3.62 9.20 -8.22
C ARG A 576 4.68 8.99 -7.15
N ASN A 577 5.94 8.98 -7.56
CA ASN A 577 7.10 8.83 -6.67
C ASN A 577 7.40 10.14 -5.92
N PRO A 578 7.18 10.21 -4.59
CA PRO A 578 7.39 11.43 -3.83
C PRO A 578 8.88 11.82 -3.75
N LEU A 579 9.81 10.86 -3.83
CA LEU A 579 11.24 11.13 -3.76
C LEU A 579 11.68 11.94 -4.98
N TRP A 580 11.32 11.51 -6.19
CA TRP A 580 11.58 12.23 -7.44
C TRP A 580 10.93 13.63 -7.45
N ASN A 581 9.65 13.71 -7.12
CA ASN A 581 8.92 14.98 -7.14
C ASN A 581 9.50 16.00 -6.16
N LEU A 582 9.82 15.58 -4.93
CA LEU A 582 10.36 16.49 -3.91
C LEU A 582 11.81 16.88 -4.21
N ALA A 583 12.63 15.97 -4.72
CA ALA A 583 13.99 16.30 -5.15
C ALA A 583 13.99 17.29 -6.32
N TYR A 584 13.09 17.10 -7.29
CA TYR A 584 12.93 18.02 -8.41
C TYR A 584 12.55 19.43 -7.94
N GLY A 585 11.55 19.53 -7.07
CA GLY A 585 11.18 20.80 -6.44
C GLY A 585 12.35 21.45 -5.68
N ALA A 586 13.08 20.67 -4.88
CA ALA A 586 14.18 21.15 -4.05
C ALA A 586 15.38 21.69 -4.86
N LEU A 587 15.76 21.00 -5.94
CA LEU A 587 16.98 21.31 -6.70
C LEU A 587 16.76 22.35 -7.80
N THR A 588 15.52 22.50 -8.27
CA THR A 588 15.19 23.39 -9.41
C THR A 588 14.39 24.62 -9.01
N GLY A 589 13.58 24.56 -7.94
CA GLY A 589 12.60 25.59 -7.61
C GLY A 589 11.43 25.69 -8.59
N ASN A 590 11.34 24.78 -9.57
CA ASN A 590 10.26 24.75 -10.56
C ASN A 590 8.97 24.14 -9.98
N HIS A 591 7.86 24.31 -10.70
CA HIS A 591 6.61 23.63 -10.39
C HIS A 591 6.75 22.10 -10.53
N TYR A 592 6.17 21.36 -9.59
CA TYR A 592 6.21 19.90 -9.53
C TYR A 592 4.91 19.35 -8.91
N HIS A 593 4.73 18.02 -8.92
CA HIS A 593 3.50 17.37 -8.45
C HIS A 593 3.44 17.26 -6.90
N HIS A 594 3.42 18.39 -6.19
CA HIS A 594 3.45 18.44 -4.73
C HIS A 594 2.31 17.65 -4.05
N GLN A 595 1.06 17.90 -4.43
CA GLN A 595 -0.09 17.22 -3.83
C GLN A 595 -0.04 15.71 -4.04
N GLN A 596 0.43 15.26 -5.21
CA GLN A 596 0.61 13.84 -5.51
C GLN A 596 1.64 13.20 -4.57
N SER A 597 2.74 13.88 -4.25
CA SER A 597 3.72 13.40 -3.27
C SER A 597 3.12 13.26 -1.88
N ILE A 598 2.32 14.25 -1.45
CA ILE A 598 1.64 14.21 -0.15
C ILE A 598 0.64 13.05 -0.10
N ASP A 599 -0.16 12.87 -1.15
CA ASP A 599 -1.14 11.77 -1.24
C ASP A 599 -0.44 10.40 -1.20
N SER A 600 0.68 10.22 -1.92
CA SER A 600 1.49 9.00 -1.87
C SER A 600 2.00 8.71 -0.46
N LEU A 601 2.59 9.71 0.23
CA LEU A 601 3.09 9.56 1.60
C LEU A 601 1.96 9.23 2.59
N GLN A 602 0.79 9.84 2.46
CA GLN A 602 -0.37 9.57 3.30
C GLN A 602 -0.86 8.13 3.13
N ARG A 603 -0.92 7.64 1.89
CA ARG A 603 -1.51 6.33 1.54
C ARG A 603 -0.59 5.13 1.74
N ILE A 604 0.70 5.30 2.02
CA ILE A 604 1.57 4.17 2.42
C ILE A 604 0.94 3.45 3.65
N PRO A 605 0.72 2.13 3.64
CA PRO A 605 0.18 1.40 4.79
C PRO A 605 1.08 1.51 6.03
N MET A 606 0.52 1.31 7.23
CA MET A 606 1.28 1.34 8.49
C MET A 606 1.94 0.00 8.86
N ASP A 607 1.43 -1.13 8.36
CA ASP A 607 1.97 -2.46 8.66
C ASP A 607 3.20 -2.80 7.83
N LEU A 608 3.31 -2.25 6.61
CA LEU A 608 4.38 -2.47 5.64
C LEU A 608 4.59 -3.95 5.24
N ILE A 609 3.68 -4.83 5.62
CA ILE A 609 3.76 -6.26 5.30
C ILE A 609 3.47 -6.43 3.80
N CYS A 610 4.33 -7.23 3.15
CA CYS A 610 4.23 -7.62 1.75
C CYS A 610 3.13 -8.67 1.56
N TRP A 611 1.87 -8.28 1.74
CA TRP A 611 0.70 -9.12 1.48
C TRP A 611 0.55 -9.46 -0.01
N THR A 612 -0.16 -10.54 -0.30
CA THR A 612 -0.66 -10.79 -1.66
C THR A 612 -1.60 -9.65 -2.06
N VAL A 613 -1.42 -9.11 -3.26
CA VAL A 613 -2.27 -8.08 -3.84
C VAL A 613 -2.61 -8.51 -5.26
N ILE A 614 -3.90 -8.61 -5.58
CA ILE A 614 -4.39 -8.91 -6.92
C ILE A 614 -5.33 -7.77 -7.31
N ASN A 615 -5.10 -7.18 -8.48
CA ASN A 615 -5.93 -6.09 -9.01
C ASN A 615 -6.30 -6.30 -10.48
N SER A 616 -5.75 -7.30 -11.17
CA SER A 616 -6.09 -7.59 -12.57
C SER A 616 -7.56 -7.94 -12.80
N HIS A 617 -8.30 -8.29 -11.75
CA HIS A 617 -9.75 -8.52 -11.79
C HIS A 617 -10.59 -7.23 -11.77
N ARG A 618 -9.99 -6.07 -11.49
CA ARG A 618 -10.73 -4.84 -11.24
C ARG A 618 -11.30 -4.26 -12.52
N ALA A 619 -12.60 -3.96 -12.49
CA ALA A 619 -13.34 -3.42 -13.62
C ALA A 619 -13.13 -1.90 -13.83
N ASP A 620 -12.53 -1.21 -12.86
CA ASP A 620 -12.24 0.23 -12.91
C ASP A 620 -10.82 0.56 -13.41
N ILE A 621 -10.01 -0.45 -13.75
CA ILE A 621 -8.62 -0.27 -14.19
C ILE A 621 -8.51 -0.43 -15.70
N GLU A 622 -7.88 0.54 -16.35
CA GLU A 622 -7.39 0.40 -17.71
C GLU A 622 -6.05 -0.36 -17.71
N ILE A 623 -6.04 -1.52 -18.37
CA ILE A 623 -4.85 -2.37 -18.51
C ILE A 623 -3.98 -1.82 -19.66
N ALA A 624 -2.70 -1.60 -19.39
CA ALA A 624 -1.75 -1.14 -20.39
C ALA A 624 -1.57 -2.21 -21.49
N THR A 625 -1.35 -1.76 -22.73
CA THR A 625 -0.97 -2.66 -23.82
C THR A 625 0.35 -3.35 -23.51
N GLU A 626 0.49 -4.63 -23.86
CA GLU A 626 1.72 -5.40 -23.61
C GLU A 626 2.97 -4.67 -24.13
N GLU A 627 3.89 -4.35 -23.22
CA GLU A 627 5.20 -3.82 -23.57
C GLU A 627 6.20 -4.96 -23.83
N PRO A 628 7.00 -4.90 -24.90
CA PRO A 628 8.03 -5.91 -25.16
C PRO A 628 8.97 -6.10 -23.96
N GLY A 629 9.05 -7.32 -23.43
CA GLY A 629 9.93 -7.67 -22.31
C GLY A 629 9.29 -7.55 -20.92
N VAL A 630 8.14 -6.91 -20.80
CA VAL A 630 7.33 -6.90 -19.57
C VAL A 630 6.43 -8.13 -19.57
N LYS A 631 6.54 -8.98 -18.54
CA LYS A 631 5.71 -10.17 -18.37
C LYS A 631 4.51 -9.98 -17.44
N GLU A 632 4.51 -8.90 -16.66
CA GLU A 632 3.50 -8.62 -15.64
C GLU A 632 2.32 -7.83 -16.24
N ILE A 633 1.10 -8.05 -15.73
CA ILE A 633 -0.07 -7.25 -16.09
C ILE A 633 0.04 -5.89 -15.40
N GLN A 634 -0.13 -4.81 -16.16
CA GLN A 634 0.05 -3.45 -15.68
C GLN A 634 -1.17 -2.57 -15.92
N SER A 635 -1.31 -1.56 -15.07
CA SER A 635 -2.22 -0.43 -15.26
C SER A 635 -1.57 0.68 -16.08
N VAL A 636 -2.39 1.52 -16.72
CA VAL A 636 -1.91 2.76 -17.38
C VAL A 636 -1.52 3.84 -16.36
N ILE A 637 -2.10 3.81 -15.15
CA ILE A 637 -1.84 4.78 -14.08
C ILE A 637 -1.59 4.01 -12.78
N PRO A 638 -0.58 4.39 -11.97
CA PRO A 638 -0.31 3.69 -10.73
C PRO A 638 -1.48 3.73 -9.78
N LEU A 639 -1.83 2.56 -9.27
CA LEU A 639 -2.77 2.45 -8.17
C LEU A 639 -2.24 3.13 -6.91
N PRO A 640 -3.14 3.58 -6.02
CA PRO A 640 -2.69 4.15 -4.76
C PRO A 640 -1.89 3.17 -3.89
N ALA A 641 -0.98 3.70 -3.06
CA ALA A 641 0.01 2.90 -2.32
C ALA A 641 -0.60 1.80 -1.42
N ASP A 642 -1.76 2.04 -0.83
CA ASP A 642 -2.50 1.09 0.01
C ASP A 642 -3.35 0.07 -0.76
N GLU A 643 -3.49 0.22 -2.07
CA GLU A 643 -4.21 -0.71 -2.97
C GLU A 643 -3.26 -1.51 -3.88
N ARG A 644 -1.96 -1.21 -3.87
CA ARG A 644 -0.92 -1.93 -4.63
C ARG A 644 0.09 -2.65 -3.73
N ARG A 645 0.97 -3.45 -4.32
CA ARG A 645 2.09 -4.11 -3.61
C ARG A 645 2.92 -3.14 -2.78
N MET A 646 3.45 -3.62 -1.65
CA MET A 646 4.56 -2.91 -1.00
C MET A 646 5.80 -3.04 -1.89
N MET A 647 6.55 -1.95 -1.99
CA MET A 647 7.79 -1.88 -2.77
C MET A 647 8.58 -0.64 -2.39
N LYS A 648 9.90 -0.73 -2.59
CA LYS A 648 10.81 0.41 -2.73
C LYS A 648 10.57 1.18 -4.03
N TRP A 649 11.22 2.33 -4.15
CA TRP A 649 11.04 3.22 -5.30
C TRP A 649 11.75 2.73 -6.57
N ASN A 650 12.54 1.66 -6.48
CA ASN A 650 13.02 0.86 -7.60
C ASN A 650 12.01 -0.20 -8.12
N GLY A 651 10.85 -0.33 -7.50
CA GLY A 651 9.81 -1.28 -7.92
C GLY A 651 8.87 -0.70 -8.97
N ASN A 652 8.29 -1.56 -9.82
CA ASN A 652 7.31 -1.15 -10.82
C ASN A 652 5.95 -0.76 -10.18
N PRO A 653 5.54 0.53 -10.24
CA PRO A 653 4.32 1.03 -9.61
C PRO A 653 3.03 0.69 -10.35
N TYR A 654 3.13 0.22 -11.59
CA TYR A 654 2.01 -0.10 -12.49
C TYR A 654 1.56 -1.55 -12.39
N SER A 655 2.43 -2.43 -11.87
CA SER A 655 2.15 -3.86 -11.68
C SER A 655 0.91 -4.08 -10.83
N LEU A 656 -0.07 -4.81 -11.36
CA LEU A 656 -1.37 -5.03 -10.71
C LEU A 656 -1.34 -6.15 -9.67
N ASP A 657 -0.59 -7.20 -9.97
CA ASP A 657 -0.64 -8.46 -9.23
C ASP A 657 0.72 -8.79 -8.61
N TYR A 658 0.70 -9.15 -7.33
CA TYR A 658 1.89 -9.50 -6.57
C TYR A 658 1.56 -10.58 -5.54
N ALA A 659 2.25 -11.72 -5.63
CA ALA A 659 2.09 -12.86 -4.74
C ALA A 659 2.99 -12.78 -3.50
N GLY A 660 2.91 -11.68 -2.73
CA GLY A 660 3.77 -11.46 -1.56
C GLY A 660 3.56 -12.45 -0.40
N GLY A 661 2.34 -12.97 -0.23
CA GLY A 661 2.03 -14.01 0.75
C GLY A 661 2.20 -13.61 2.22
N GLY A 662 2.48 -12.33 2.52
CA GLY A 662 2.71 -11.83 3.88
C GLY A 662 4.02 -12.33 4.51
N ARG A 663 5.00 -12.71 3.68
CA ARG A 663 6.27 -13.33 4.12
C ARG A 663 7.45 -12.37 4.24
N ALA A 664 7.20 -11.08 4.12
CA ALA A 664 8.20 -10.05 4.33
C ALA A 664 7.53 -8.77 4.85
N GLU A 665 8.33 -7.92 5.49
CA GLU A 665 7.99 -6.53 5.81
C GLU A 665 8.93 -5.63 5.03
N GLU A 666 8.38 -4.60 4.39
CA GLU A 666 9.16 -3.61 3.65
C GLU A 666 9.77 -2.59 4.61
N ASP A 667 11.00 -2.14 4.34
CA ASP A 667 11.63 -1.18 5.22
C ASP A 667 11.00 0.22 5.09
N PRO A 668 10.84 0.97 6.20
CA PRO A 668 10.19 2.27 6.16
C PRO A 668 10.91 3.40 5.41
N THR A 669 12.11 3.20 4.86
CA THR A 669 12.88 4.26 4.19
C THR A 669 12.14 4.83 2.97
N ILE A 670 11.25 4.03 2.36
CA ILE A 670 10.33 4.44 1.29
C ILE A 670 9.48 5.66 1.66
N PHE A 671 9.21 5.86 2.95
CA PHE A 671 8.54 7.04 3.49
C PHE A 671 9.53 8.02 4.12
N LEU A 672 10.47 7.52 4.93
CA LEU A 672 11.32 8.37 5.78
C LEU A 672 12.22 9.29 4.95
N LEU A 673 12.85 8.79 3.90
CA LEU A 673 13.73 9.59 3.05
C LEU A 673 13.00 10.74 2.35
N PRO A 674 11.94 10.51 1.54
CA PRO A 674 11.24 11.60 0.88
C PRO A 674 10.60 12.57 1.87
N TYR A 675 10.04 12.08 2.98
CA TYR A 675 9.42 12.93 4.00
C TYR A 675 10.45 13.88 4.65
N TRP A 676 11.57 13.37 5.14
CA TRP A 676 12.57 14.19 5.81
C TRP A 676 13.31 15.12 4.85
N MET A 677 13.59 14.67 3.61
CA MET A 677 14.12 15.54 2.56
C MET A 677 13.14 16.69 2.27
N GLY A 678 11.85 16.41 2.12
CA GLY A 678 10.82 17.43 1.92
C GLY A 678 10.74 18.43 3.08
N ARG A 679 10.79 17.95 4.34
CA ARG A 679 10.82 18.81 5.54
C ARG A 679 12.06 19.70 5.59
N TYR A 680 13.24 19.16 5.29
CA TYR A 680 14.50 19.91 5.28
C TYR A 680 14.48 21.06 4.25
N HIS A 681 13.96 20.80 3.06
CA HIS A 681 13.84 21.81 1.99
C HIS A 681 12.61 22.73 2.12
N GLY A 682 11.80 22.59 3.18
CA GLY A 682 10.60 23.42 3.39
C GLY A 682 9.46 23.13 2.41
N LEU A 683 9.43 21.93 1.83
CA LEU A 683 8.42 21.47 0.88
C LEU A 683 7.26 20.70 1.55
N ILE A 684 7.37 20.38 2.85
CA ILE A 684 6.36 19.66 3.65
C ILE A 684 6.11 20.37 4.99
#